data_AF-A0A2G5TJF7-F1
#
_entry.id   AF-A0A2G5TJF7-F1
#
_cell.length_a   1.000
_cell.length_b   1.000
_cell.length_c   1.000
_cell.angle_alpha   90.00
_cell.angle_beta   90.00
_cell.angle_gamma   90.00
#
_symmetry.space_group_name_H-M   'P 1'
#
loop_
_entity.id
_entity.type
_entity.pdbx_description
1 polymer ?
#
loop_
_entity_poly.entity_id
_entity_poly.type
_entity_poly.pdbx_seq_one_letter_code
_entity_poly.pdbx_strand_id
1 'polypeptide(L)'
;MDLDVESSSISQLRSHCETCFPMMDEIVPIREKYVDLLEFSNFNGIPYPVIDPSRKPRRFLADFRYSWSLPLSHDYPLVEKEVLSSKRVHKVISRLKEQNDEQKNRAVQFFTEISARLSKVICRCCAYVLYKVFRRLMDKLLVCKEEMNQLKQAEQTGIPIVYLPLHRSHLDYLLITWCNWHFGLKLPHIASGDNLNLSGLGWLLRATGAFFIRRRVDPDDERGKDQLYRAILHSYIEQVLGKNMPIEFFLEGTRSRFGKVLTPKNGLISNVVEAVQHGFIKDCYLVPVSYTYDAVVEGIFLHELMGIPKVRESVIGVFRAIFSGFRQSKQCGVVRMHYGRPILLTEYLATITASLSSHRTRPVRMTKLASSFSYRELVPWHRTHSETVDDRTMIRAIGFHVVYEAQMMCSISPVAVVSCLALAKWREKVSRSTFERDCEWLCENIISEGGDVVGYQSKKTKGKDLANYAFEKLKSCLKVTDEYVAPRDSHSSFIQLAYNKNSVICRFSIKSVIAMTIVSRSPNATLLFDEIVEDTLSLCDWLQFEFLFCRPCDSLRELVHNVLSSKEWSHPIRGYLTSEIIEEDGFLDAGDFQIGGTLRVRDSKSREALQFFANLVRPFIQSLFLVSSFVSSERCSTEPTSDNNIIRQLCQESLAGKISLPFSPLLESINSDSFKNGLRVLKDKGLLQRSLPNSTARSSNSRLTELISNLERVLEVK
;
A
#
# COMPACT_ATOMS: atom_id res chain seq x y z
N MET A 1 -28.46 14.30 -7.39
CA MET A 1 -27.38 15.22 -7.77
C MET A 1 -26.16 14.35 -7.97
N ASP A 2 -25.42 14.50 -9.07
CA ASP A 2 -24.23 13.67 -9.29
C ASP A 2 -23.14 14.06 -8.30
N LEU A 3 -22.44 13.07 -7.74
CA LEU A 3 -21.34 13.26 -6.80
C LEU A 3 -20.22 14.08 -7.48
N ASP A 4 -19.80 15.20 -6.88
CA ASP A 4 -18.74 16.07 -7.44
C ASP A 4 -17.35 15.45 -7.24
N VAL A 5 -17.05 14.41 -8.00
CA VAL A 5 -15.81 13.60 -7.89
C VAL A 5 -14.52 14.38 -8.19
N GLU A 6 -14.60 15.59 -8.73
CA GLU A 6 -13.42 16.47 -8.96
C GLU A 6 -13.05 17.27 -7.71
N SER A 7 -13.96 17.35 -6.75
CA SER A 7 -13.70 18.00 -5.47
C SER A 7 -12.84 17.14 -4.55
N SER A 8 -12.11 17.84 -3.68
CA SER A 8 -11.39 17.24 -2.56
C SER A 8 -11.88 17.86 -1.27
N SER A 9 -11.85 17.05 -0.22
CA SER A 9 -12.05 17.49 1.16
C SER A 9 -10.77 18.02 1.79
N ILE A 10 -9.64 17.88 1.10
CA ILE A 10 -8.34 18.37 1.53
C ILE A 10 -8.14 19.81 1.06
N SER A 11 -7.77 20.69 2.00
CA SER A 11 -7.49 22.11 1.75
C SER A 11 -6.01 22.41 1.47
N GLN A 12 -5.11 21.49 1.80
CA GLN A 12 -3.65 21.66 1.72
C GLN A 12 -3.00 20.41 1.14
N LEU A 13 -1.97 20.54 0.30
CA LEU A 13 -1.22 19.36 -0.13
C LEU A 13 -0.76 18.56 1.09
N ARG A 14 -0.96 17.23 1.06
CA ARG A 14 -0.62 16.38 2.21
C ARG A 14 0.85 16.58 2.56
N SER A 15 1.09 16.94 3.81
CA SER A 15 2.42 17.29 4.30
C SER A 15 3.34 16.06 4.28
N HIS A 16 4.60 16.32 3.97
CA HIS A 16 5.72 15.44 4.25
C HIS A 16 5.75 15.14 5.77
N CYS A 17 6.52 14.15 6.18
CA CYS A 17 6.66 13.91 7.61
C CYS A 17 7.27 15.13 8.34
N GLU A 18 6.47 15.83 9.15
CA GLU A 18 6.87 17.05 9.89
C GLU A 18 8.06 16.80 10.83
N THR A 19 8.10 15.65 11.51
CA THR A 19 9.25 15.24 12.33
C THR A 19 10.52 15.13 11.51
N CYS A 20 10.37 14.60 10.29
CA CYS A 20 11.48 14.22 9.45
C CYS A 20 11.92 15.38 8.51
N PHE A 21 11.03 16.32 8.18
CA PHE A 21 11.29 17.45 7.28
C PHE A 21 10.70 18.77 7.82
N PRO A 22 11.11 19.21 9.04
CA PRO A 22 10.48 20.34 9.74
C PRO A 22 10.73 21.70 9.07
N MET A 23 11.68 21.80 8.15
CA MET A 23 12.02 23.04 7.44
C MET A 23 11.23 23.21 6.13
N MET A 24 10.32 22.29 5.81
CA MET A 24 9.52 22.32 4.58
C MET A 24 8.13 22.96 4.81
N ASP A 25 8.03 24.04 5.58
CA ASP A 25 6.78 24.68 6.04
C ASP A 25 5.90 25.34 4.95
N GLU A 26 6.26 25.26 3.66
CA GLU A 26 5.42 25.81 2.61
C GLU A 26 4.15 24.97 2.42
N ILE A 27 3.09 25.39 3.13
CA ILE A 27 1.72 24.94 2.92
C ILE A 27 1.28 25.43 1.54
N VAL A 28 1.22 24.53 0.57
CA VAL A 28 0.62 24.80 -0.73
C VAL A 28 -0.88 24.51 -0.64
N PRO A 29 -1.75 25.53 -0.66
CA PRO A 29 -3.19 25.31 -0.63
C PRO A 29 -3.63 24.64 -1.93
N ILE A 30 -4.51 23.65 -1.82
CA ILE A 30 -5.19 23.09 -3.00
C ILE A 30 -6.34 24.06 -3.30
N ARG A 31 -6.12 24.95 -4.28
CA ARG A 31 -7.11 25.97 -4.67
C ARG A 31 -7.98 25.48 -5.82
N GLU A 32 -7.47 24.57 -6.64
CA GLU A 32 -8.15 24.08 -7.84
C GLU A 32 -8.75 22.67 -7.64
N LYS A 33 -9.78 22.35 -8.45
CA LYS A 33 -10.33 21.00 -8.53
C LYS A 33 -9.36 20.06 -9.25
N TYR A 34 -9.52 18.76 -9.02
CA TYR A 34 -8.79 17.75 -9.78
C TYR A 34 -9.09 17.89 -11.27
N VAL A 35 -8.06 17.72 -12.10
CA VAL A 35 -8.20 17.75 -13.56
C VAL A 35 -8.36 16.33 -14.10
N ASP A 36 -9.29 16.15 -15.05
CA ASP A 36 -9.51 14.86 -15.72
C ASP A 36 -8.63 14.73 -16.97
N LEU A 37 -7.60 13.86 -16.87
CA LEU A 37 -6.69 13.56 -17.98
C LEU A 37 -7.40 12.97 -19.19
N LEU A 38 -8.53 12.29 -18.99
CA LEU A 38 -9.28 11.71 -20.10
C LEU A 38 -9.91 12.78 -20.98
N GLU A 39 -10.06 14.02 -20.52
CA GLU A 39 -10.64 15.11 -21.29
C GLU A 39 -9.58 15.97 -21.99
N PHE A 40 -8.28 15.84 -21.66
CA PHE A 40 -7.21 16.71 -22.18
C PHE A 40 -7.18 16.81 -23.71
N SER A 41 -7.38 15.71 -24.43
CA SER A 41 -7.39 15.71 -25.90
C SER A 41 -8.51 16.57 -26.50
N ASN A 42 -9.63 16.74 -25.78
CA ASN A 42 -10.74 17.58 -26.22
C ASN A 42 -10.40 19.07 -26.09
N PHE A 43 -9.50 19.43 -25.16
CA PHE A 43 -9.15 20.80 -24.79
C PHE A 43 -7.71 21.22 -25.18
N ASN A 44 -6.93 20.34 -25.82
CA ASN A 44 -5.49 20.55 -26.05
C ASN A 44 -4.65 20.70 -24.77
N GLY A 45 -4.99 19.92 -23.74
CA GLY A 45 -4.30 19.92 -22.45
C GLY A 45 -5.27 20.27 -21.34
N ILE A 46 -4.81 21.09 -20.39
CA ILE A 46 -5.63 21.49 -19.24
C ILE A 46 -6.86 22.27 -19.75
N PRO A 47 -8.08 21.88 -19.36
CA PRO A 47 -9.30 22.51 -19.85
C PRO A 47 -9.28 24.03 -19.58
N TYR A 48 -9.50 24.82 -20.64
CA TYR A 48 -9.76 26.26 -20.50
C TYR A 48 -11.18 26.45 -19.96
N PRO A 49 -11.43 27.43 -19.06
CA PRO A 49 -12.69 27.52 -18.30
C PRO A 49 -13.97 27.63 -19.14
N VAL A 50 -13.91 27.82 -20.45
CA VAL A 50 -15.09 27.77 -21.32
C VAL A 50 -14.69 27.22 -22.70
N ILE A 51 -15.14 26.01 -23.03
CA ILE A 51 -15.42 25.66 -24.42
C ILE A 51 -16.92 25.43 -24.50
N ASP A 52 -17.56 26.16 -25.42
CA ASP A 52 -18.95 25.92 -25.80
C ASP A 52 -19.17 24.41 -26.03
N PRO A 53 -20.03 23.74 -25.24
CA PRO A 53 -20.26 22.30 -25.34
C PRO A 53 -20.64 21.86 -26.76
N SER A 54 -21.26 22.74 -27.56
CA SER A 54 -21.63 22.49 -28.94
C SER A 54 -20.44 22.41 -29.91
N ARG A 55 -19.27 22.90 -29.51
CA ARG A 55 -18.02 22.94 -30.31
C ARG A 55 -17.03 21.83 -29.96
N LYS A 56 -17.42 20.82 -29.17
CA LYS A 56 -16.50 19.72 -28.83
C LYS A 56 -16.08 18.95 -30.09
N PRO A 57 -14.77 18.80 -30.36
CA PRO A 57 -14.29 18.08 -31.54
C PRO A 57 -14.70 16.60 -31.47
N ARG A 58 -14.82 15.94 -32.63
CA ARG A 58 -15.00 14.48 -32.67
C ARG A 58 -13.86 13.82 -31.91
N ARG A 59 -14.18 13.10 -30.83
CA ARG A 59 -13.22 12.50 -29.90
C ARG A 59 -12.11 11.70 -30.59
N PHE A 60 -12.43 10.96 -31.66
CA PHE A 60 -11.43 10.23 -32.43
C PHE A 60 -10.32 11.13 -32.99
N LEU A 61 -10.70 12.20 -33.69
CA LEU A 61 -9.77 13.17 -34.28
C LEU A 61 -9.05 14.00 -33.22
N ALA A 62 -9.76 14.34 -32.14
CA ALA A 62 -9.18 15.07 -31.00
C ALA A 62 -8.04 14.27 -30.36
N ASP A 63 -8.28 12.99 -30.06
CA ASP A 63 -7.27 12.09 -29.49
C ASP A 63 -6.06 11.95 -30.42
N PHE A 64 -6.29 11.67 -31.70
CA PHE A 64 -5.20 11.52 -32.67
C PHE A 64 -4.38 12.80 -32.80
N ARG A 65 -5.04 13.95 -33.02
CA ARG A 65 -4.38 15.24 -33.16
C ARG A 65 -3.56 15.57 -31.93
N TYR A 66 -4.16 15.43 -30.74
CA TYR A 66 -3.48 15.76 -29.48
C TYR A 66 -2.27 14.85 -29.22
N SER A 67 -2.42 13.53 -29.39
CA SER A 67 -1.31 12.57 -29.22
C SER A 67 -0.15 12.81 -30.19
N TRP A 68 -0.41 13.29 -31.40
CA TRP A 68 0.65 13.62 -32.36
C TRP A 68 1.22 15.03 -32.21
N SER A 69 0.43 15.99 -31.71
CA SER A 69 0.87 17.37 -31.52
C SER A 69 1.66 17.61 -30.24
N LEU A 70 1.44 16.80 -29.20
CA LEU A 70 2.10 16.99 -27.90
C LEU A 70 3.61 16.67 -28.03
N PRO A 71 4.51 17.62 -27.72
CA PRO A 71 5.94 17.41 -27.91
C PRO A 71 6.51 16.42 -26.88
N LEU A 72 7.42 15.55 -27.35
CA LEU A 72 8.30 14.72 -26.52
C LEU A 72 9.73 15.24 -26.70
N SER A 73 10.00 16.41 -26.12
CA SER A 73 11.25 17.15 -26.28
C SER A 73 12.46 16.51 -25.60
N HIS A 74 12.24 15.67 -24.59
CA HIS A 74 13.31 15.03 -23.83
C HIS A 74 14.05 13.96 -24.62
N ASP A 75 15.34 13.83 -24.35
CA ASP A 75 16.20 12.81 -24.95
C ASP A 75 16.42 11.62 -24.02
N TYR A 76 16.53 10.45 -24.63
CA TYR A 76 16.66 9.16 -23.95
C TYR A 76 17.88 8.42 -24.48
N PRO A 77 19.10 8.85 -24.08
CA PRO A 77 20.34 8.26 -24.57
C PRO A 77 20.46 6.79 -24.13
N LEU A 78 20.99 5.95 -25.03
CA LEU A 78 21.38 4.59 -24.68
C LEU A 78 22.58 4.62 -23.75
N VAL A 79 22.58 3.74 -22.75
CA VAL A 79 23.63 3.64 -21.72
C VAL A 79 24.50 2.38 -21.86
N GLU A 80 24.40 1.69 -22.99
CA GLU A 80 25.04 0.39 -23.21
C GLU A 80 26.56 0.44 -23.04
N LYS A 81 27.21 1.41 -23.69
CA LYS A 81 28.66 1.55 -23.66
C LYS A 81 29.14 1.81 -22.23
N GLU A 82 28.49 2.75 -21.53
CA GLU A 82 28.84 3.14 -20.17
C GLU A 82 28.59 2.02 -19.15
N VAL A 83 27.54 1.22 -19.34
CA VAL A 83 27.24 0.06 -18.48
C VAL A 83 28.28 -1.04 -18.67
N LEU A 84 28.53 -1.45 -19.92
CA LEU A 84 29.50 -2.51 -20.21
C LEU A 84 30.92 -2.10 -19.85
N SER A 85 31.24 -0.81 -19.96
CA SER A 85 32.55 -0.28 -19.57
C SER A 85 32.69 0.02 -18.07
N SER A 86 31.68 -0.25 -17.24
CA SER A 86 31.70 0.18 -15.84
C SER A 86 32.76 -0.55 -15.02
N LYS A 87 33.34 0.13 -14.01
CA LYS A 87 34.32 -0.48 -13.09
C LYS A 87 33.74 -1.69 -12.35
N ARG A 88 32.45 -1.63 -12.01
CA ARG A 88 31.74 -2.71 -11.30
C ARG A 88 31.67 -3.97 -12.16
N VAL A 89 31.31 -3.82 -13.45
CA VAL A 89 31.21 -4.95 -14.39
C VAL A 89 32.59 -5.56 -14.64
N HIS A 90 33.60 -4.75 -14.96
CA HIS A 90 34.97 -5.23 -15.16
C HIS A 90 35.53 -5.99 -13.96
N LYS A 91 35.27 -5.50 -12.73
CA LYS A 91 35.72 -6.14 -11.49
C LYS A 91 35.06 -7.50 -11.25
N VAL A 92 33.81 -7.69 -11.69
CA VAL A 92 33.14 -9.00 -11.59
C VAL A 92 33.67 -9.94 -12.65
N ILE A 93 33.80 -9.48 -13.90
CA ILE A 93 34.37 -10.29 -14.99
C ILE A 93 35.76 -10.80 -14.63
N SER A 94 36.64 -9.94 -14.09
CA SER A 94 38.01 -10.35 -13.71
C SER A 94 38.09 -11.33 -12.54
N ARG A 95 37.02 -11.48 -11.75
CA ARG A 95 36.93 -12.43 -10.63
C ARG A 95 36.37 -13.78 -11.06
N LEU A 96 35.65 -13.84 -12.17
CA LEU A 96 35.11 -15.07 -12.70
C LEU A 96 36.25 -15.85 -13.38
N LYS A 97 36.32 -17.16 -13.14
CA LYS A 97 37.42 -18.03 -13.61
C LYS A 97 37.30 -18.44 -15.09
N GLU A 98 36.18 -18.11 -15.73
CA GLU A 98 35.85 -18.46 -17.13
C GLU A 98 36.56 -17.54 -18.14
N GLN A 99 36.57 -17.90 -19.43
CA GLN A 99 37.22 -17.09 -20.46
C GLN A 99 36.60 -15.67 -20.54
N ASN A 100 37.47 -14.64 -20.57
CA ASN A 100 37.05 -13.24 -20.54
C ASN A 100 36.05 -12.87 -21.65
N ASP A 101 36.19 -13.44 -22.85
CA ASP A 101 35.33 -13.09 -23.99
C ASP A 101 33.94 -13.73 -23.90
N GLU A 102 33.82 -14.92 -23.30
CA GLU A 102 32.52 -15.52 -22.98
C GLU A 102 31.75 -14.68 -21.97
N GLN A 103 32.43 -14.17 -20.93
CA GLN A 103 31.80 -13.29 -19.94
C GLN A 103 31.39 -11.94 -20.52
N LYS A 104 32.17 -11.37 -21.44
CA LYS A 104 31.76 -10.14 -22.15
C LYS A 104 30.51 -10.38 -22.98
N ASN A 105 30.43 -11.49 -23.71
CA ASN A 105 29.23 -11.84 -24.48
C ASN A 105 28.02 -12.03 -23.56
N ARG A 106 28.20 -12.69 -22.42
CA ARG A 106 27.17 -12.85 -21.39
C ARG A 106 26.73 -11.51 -20.79
N ALA A 107 27.66 -10.58 -20.57
CA ALA A 107 27.36 -9.22 -20.11
C ALA A 107 26.49 -8.44 -21.13
N VAL A 108 26.80 -8.53 -22.43
CA VAL A 108 25.99 -7.95 -23.52
C VAL A 108 24.59 -8.58 -23.56
N GLN A 109 24.48 -9.89 -23.38
CA GLN A 109 23.20 -10.58 -23.32
C GLN A 109 22.35 -10.10 -22.12
N PHE A 110 22.94 -10.02 -20.93
CA PHE A 110 22.24 -9.49 -19.75
C PHE A 110 21.85 -8.03 -19.91
N PHE A 111 22.70 -7.20 -20.51
CA PHE A 111 22.35 -5.83 -20.82
C PHE A 111 21.16 -5.74 -21.79
N THR A 112 21.16 -6.55 -22.85
CA THR A 112 20.07 -6.60 -23.83
C THR A 112 18.78 -7.12 -23.19
N GLU A 113 18.88 -8.07 -22.27
CA GLU A 113 17.76 -8.57 -21.47
C GLU A 113 17.18 -7.49 -20.56
N ILE A 114 18.01 -6.67 -19.91
CA ILE A 114 17.56 -5.65 -18.97
C ILE A 114 17.03 -4.41 -19.70
N SER A 115 17.82 -3.84 -20.62
CA SER A 115 17.67 -2.46 -21.09
C SER A 115 16.33 -2.09 -21.74
N ALA A 116 15.84 -0.90 -21.42
CA ALA A 116 14.77 -0.25 -22.17
C ALA A 116 15.30 0.36 -23.47
N ARG A 117 14.42 0.55 -24.46
CA ARG A 117 14.74 1.17 -25.76
C ARG A 117 13.65 2.13 -26.18
N LEU A 118 13.50 3.22 -25.42
CA LEU A 118 12.39 4.15 -25.58
C LEU A 118 12.32 4.74 -27.00
N SER A 119 11.15 4.65 -27.62
CA SER A 119 10.90 5.19 -28.96
C SER A 119 9.77 6.22 -28.92
N LYS A 120 10.10 7.47 -29.25
CA LYS A 120 9.13 8.59 -29.25
C LYS A 120 7.92 8.30 -30.17
N VAL A 121 8.14 7.65 -31.32
CA VAL A 121 7.06 7.29 -32.27
C VAL A 121 6.14 6.23 -31.68
N ILE A 122 6.71 5.20 -31.05
CA ILE A 122 5.91 4.12 -30.44
C ILE A 122 5.12 4.67 -29.26
N CYS A 123 5.74 5.49 -28.40
CA CYS A 123 5.02 6.19 -27.33
C CYS A 123 3.83 6.97 -27.89
N ARG A 124 3.99 7.69 -29.02
CA ARG A 124 2.90 8.42 -29.68
C ARG A 124 1.72 7.53 -30.05
N CYS A 125 2.00 6.40 -30.71
CA CYS A 125 0.98 5.42 -31.06
C CYS A 125 0.31 4.84 -29.81
N CYS A 126 1.10 4.52 -28.78
CA CYS A 126 0.59 3.99 -27.52
C CYS A 126 -0.36 4.98 -26.82
N ALA A 127 -0.13 6.30 -26.80
CA ALA A 127 -1.14 7.21 -26.23
C ALA A 127 -2.48 7.05 -26.87
N TYR A 128 -2.46 7.07 -28.19
CA TYR A 128 -3.68 7.20 -28.95
C TYR A 128 -4.58 6.00 -28.64
N VAL A 129 -3.96 4.82 -28.52
CA VAL A 129 -4.59 3.60 -28.04
C VAL A 129 -5.02 3.72 -26.57
N LEU A 130 -4.15 4.22 -25.68
CA LEU A 130 -4.44 4.40 -24.26
C LEU A 130 -5.66 5.29 -24.00
N TYR A 131 -5.88 6.36 -24.78
CA TYR A 131 -7.12 7.15 -24.70
C TYR A 131 -8.37 6.30 -24.90
N LYS A 132 -8.35 5.37 -25.86
CA LYS A 132 -9.49 4.47 -26.13
C LYS A 132 -9.68 3.47 -25.00
N VAL A 133 -8.57 2.90 -24.53
CA VAL A 133 -8.55 1.90 -23.47
C VAL A 133 -9.05 2.53 -22.16
N PHE A 134 -8.44 3.62 -21.70
CA PHE A 134 -8.78 4.25 -20.42
C PHE A 134 -10.19 4.82 -20.41
N ARG A 135 -10.66 5.50 -21.46
CA ARG A 135 -12.06 5.98 -21.52
C ARG A 135 -13.09 4.84 -21.56
N ARG A 136 -12.69 3.64 -21.97
CA ARG A 136 -13.57 2.46 -21.93
C ARG A 136 -13.61 1.83 -20.54
N LEU A 137 -12.49 1.87 -19.80
CA LEU A 137 -12.35 1.25 -18.48
C LEU A 137 -12.73 2.16 -17.32
N MET A 138 -12.52 3.47 -17.45
CA MET A 138 -12.61 4.47 -16.39
C MET A 138 -13.69 5.51 -16.70
N ASP A 139 -14.34 6.03 -15.66
CA ASP A 139 -15.24 7.18 -15.76
C ASP A 139 -14.45 8.49 -15.88
N LYS A 140 -13.44 8.67 -15.02
CA LYS A 140 -12.53 9.82 -14.97
C LYS A 140 -11.15 9.37 -14.50
N LEU A 141 -10.10 10.06 -14.95
CA LEU A 141 -8.74 9.90 -14.43
C LEU A 141 -8.26 11.25 -13.86
N LEU A 142 -8.37 11.38 -12.55
CA LEU A 142 -8.21 12.62 -11.82
C LEU A 142 -6.81 12.77 -11.25
N VAL A 143 -6.18 13.91 -11.51
CA VAL A 143 -4.86 14.27 -10.98
C VAL A 143 -4.91 15.68 -10.39
N CYS A 144 -4.17 15.91 -9.30
CA CYS A 144 -4.02 17.23 -8.71
C CYS A 144 -2.99 18.06 -9.49
N LYS A 145 -3.37 19.27 -9.92
CA LYS A 145 -2.50 20.12 -10.75
C LYS A 145 -1.30 20.65 -9.97
N GLU A 146 -1.51 21.00 -8.70
CA GLU A 146 -0.49 21.52 -7.80
C GLU A 146 0.61 20.47 -7.54
N GLU A 147 0.23 19.20 -7.35
CA GLU A 147 1.19 18.09 -7.23
C GLU A 147 2.05 17.95 -8.51
N MET A 148 1.42 18.06 -9.69
CA MET A 148 2.14 18.00 -10.96
C MET A 148 3.06 19.20 -11.18
N ASN A 149 2.72 20.38 -10.66
CA ASN A 149 3.59 21.56 -10.72
C ASN A 149 4.85 21.38 -9.87
N GLN A 150 4.73 20.74 -8.69
CA GLN A 150 5.90 20.40 -7.88
C GLN A 150 6.85 19.43 -8.60
N LEU A 151 6.31 18.45 -9.33
CA LEU A 151 7.12 17.55 -10.16
C LEU A 151 7.85 18.29 -11.27
N LYS A 152 7.20 19.26 -11.92
CA LYS A 152 7.84 20.12 -12.94
C LYS A 152 8.99 20.91 -12.34
N GLN A 153 8.79 21.50 -11.17
CA GLN A 153 9.85 22.23 -10.46
C GLN A 153 11.02 21.32 -10.10
N ALA A 154 10.74 20.12 -9.58
CA ALA A 154 11.77 19.13 -9.28
C ALA A 154 12.56 18.72 -10.53
N GLU A 155 11.88 18.46 -11.67
CA GLU A 155 12.55 18.09 -12.92
C GLU A 155 13.44 19.22 -13.47
N GLN A 156 13.02 20.48 -13.32
CA GLN A 156 13.77 21.67 -13.76
C GLN A 156 15.11 21.84 -13.03
N THR A 157 15.27 21.27 -11.84
CA THR A 157 16.56 21.30 -11.11
C THR A 157 17.66 20.48 -11.79
N GLY A 158 17.31 19.57 -12.71
CA GLY A 158 18.24 18.66 -13.33
C GLY A 158 18.61 17.43 -12.48
N ILE A 159 18.00 17.25 -11.31
CA ILE A 159 18.16 16.10 -10.43
C ILE A 159 17.19 14.98 -10.86
N PRO A 160 17.63 13.70 -10.97
CA PRO A 160 16.78 12.59 -11.39
C PRO A 160 15.65 12.31 -10.41
N ILE A 161 14.48 11.95 -10.94
CA ILE A 161 13.29 11.59 -10.17
C ILE A 161 13.11 10.07 -10.14
N VAL A 162 12.84 9.54 -8.95
CA VAL A 162 12.49 8.13 -8.70
C VAL A 162 11.05 8.06 -8.20
N TYR A 163 10.15 7.57 -9.06
CA TYR A 163 8.76 7.33 -8.72
C TYR A 163 8.61 6.00 -7.98
N LEU A 164 7.95 6.04 -6.83
CA LEU A 164 7.77 4.91 -5.92
C LEU A 164 6.27 4.64 -5.68
N PRO A 165 5.57 4.09 -6.69
CA PRO A 165 4.15 3.80 -6.60
C PRO A 165 3.79 2.62 -5.68
N LEU A 166 2.61 2.69 -5.07
CA LEU A 166 1.87 1.51 -4.60
C LEU A 166 1.34 0.69 -5.77
N HIS A 167 1.18 -0.62 -5.59
CA HIS A 167 0.75 -1.53 -6.65
C HIS A 167 -0.62 -2.16 -6.38
N ARG A 168 -1.63 -1.70 -7.09
CA ARG A 168 -3.03 -2.13 -7.02
C ARG A 168 -3.52 -2.83 -8.29
N SER A 169 -3.16 -2.34 -9.47
CA SER A 169 -3.63 -2.84 -10.77
C SER A 169 -2.49 -2.93 -11.80
N HIS A 170 -2.73 -3.70 -12.85
CA HIS A 170 -1.94 -3.67 -14.07
C HIS A 170 -2.02 -2.35 -14.83
N LEU A 171 -2.94 -1.44 -14.48
CA LEU A 171 -2.92 -0.12 -15.10
C LEU A 171 -1.85 0.81 -14.50
N ASP A 172 -1.43 0.56 -13.25
CA ASP A 172 -0.58 1.49 -12.49
C ASP A 172 0.70 1.90 -13.24
N TYR A 173 1.40 0.95 -13.84
CA TYR A 173 2.66 1.22 -14.57
C TYR A 173 2.47 2.04 -15.86
N LEU A 174 1.24 2.10 -16.39
CA LEU A 174 0.92 2.94 -17.55
C LEU A 174 0.54 4.35 -17.11
N LEU A 175 -0.04 4.49 -15.92
CA LEU A 175 -0.64 5.73 -15.44
C LEU A 175 0.38 6.83 -15.15
N ILE A 176 1.53 6.53 -14.53
CA ILE A 176 2.57 7.55 -14.30
C ILE A 176 3.14 8.03 -15.62
N THR A 177 3.48 7.12 -16.54
CA THR A 177 3.96 7.46 -17.88
C THR A 177 2.93 8.31 -18.63
N TRP A 178 1.64 8.00 -18.49
CA TRP A 178 0.53 8.75 -19.06
C TRP A 178 0.45 10.18 -18.53
N CYS A 179 0.50 10.34 -17.19
CA CYS A 179 0.50 11.65 -16.54
C CYS A 179 1.73 12.47 -16.95
N ASN A 180 2.93 11.89 -16.86
CA ASN A 180 4.18 12.58 -17.22
C ASN A 180 4.12 13.10 -18.64
N TRP A 181 3.60 12.30 -19.58
CA TRP A 181 3.43 12.77 -20.94
C TRP A 181 2.50 14.00 -21.02
N HIS A 182 1.30 13.94 -20.45
CA HIS A 182 0.35 15.05 -20.50
C HIS A 182 0.85 16.34 -19.87
N PHE A 183 1.70 16.24 -18.85
CA PHE A 183 2.28 17.40 -18.21
C PHE A 183 3.63 17.83 -18.82
N GLY A 184 4.14 17.11 -19.82
CA GLY A 184 5.40 17.43 -20.48
C GLY A 184 6.63 17.16 -19.60
N LEU A 185 6.55 16.17 -18.71
CA LEU A 185 7.65 15.65 -17.90
C LEU A 185 8.38 14.52 -18.66
N LYS A 186 9.59 14.16 -18.23
CA LYS A 186 10.26 12.95 -18.73
C LYS A 186 9.47 11.68 -18.39
N LEU A 187 9.27 10.85 -19.40
CA LEU A 187 8.76 9.48 -19.26
C LEU A 187 9.74 8.61 -18.44
N PRO A 188 9.25 7.82 -17.47
CA PRO A 188 10.08 6.99 -16.61
C PRO A 188 10.56 5.70 -17.28
N HIS A 189 11.70 5.20 -16.81
CA HIS A 189 12.16 3.84 -17.02
C HIS A 189 11.46 2.93 -16.01
N ILE A 190 10.62 2.02 -16.47
CA ILE A 190 9.75 1.21 -15.61
C ILE A 190 10.40 -0.14 -15.32
N ALA A 191 10.61 -0.44 -14.04
CA ALA A 191 11.07 -1.75 -13.59
C ALA A 191 9.97 -2.81 -13.77
N SER A 192 10.19 -3.76 -14.68
CA SER A 192 9.22 -4.79 -15.04
C SER A 192 9.74 -6.20 -14.78
N GLY A 193 8.85 -7.15 -14.50
CA GLY A 193 9.25 -8.55 -14.32
C GLY A 193 9.50 -9.24 -15.66
N ASP A 194 10.57 -10.03 -15.76
CA ASP A 194 10.95 -10.84 -16.94
C ASP A 194 9.83 -11.71 -17.52
N ASN A 195 8.90 -12.22 -16.70
CA ASN A 195 7.71 -12.94 -17.15
C ASN A 195 6.91 -12.20 -18.23
N LEU A 196 6.96 -10.86 -18.24
CA LEU A 196 6.26 -10.05 -19.24
C LEU A 196 7.03 -10.01 -20.58
N ASN A 197 8.35 -10.18 -20.60
CA ASN A 197 9.16 -10.18 -21.81
C ASN A 197 8.91 -11.42 -22.70
N LEU A 198 8.61 -12.58 -22.10
CA LEU A 198 8.48 -13.88 -22.77
C LEU A 198 7.22 -14.05 -23.66
N SER A 199 6.42 -13.00 -23.79
CA SER A 199 5.08 -13.03 -24.39
C SER A 199 5.01 -12.50 -25.83
N GLY A 200 6.16 -12.18 -26.45
CA GLY A 200 6.26 -11.61 -27.80
C GLY A 200 6.03 -10.10 -27.89
N LEU A 201 5.41 -9.47 -26.87
CA LEU A 201 5.21 -8.02 -26.81
C LEU A 201 6.28 -7.27 -26.00
N GLY A 202 7.34 -7.97 -25.58
CA GLY A 202 8.44 -7.38 -24.81
C GLY A 202 9.11 -6.20 -25.52
N TRP A 203 9.24 -6.25 -26.85
CA TRP A 203 9.79 -5.14 -27.65
C TRP A 203 8.98 -3.85 -27.52
N LEU A 204 7.65 -3.95 -27.48
CA LEU A 204 6.75 -2.80 -27.34
C LEU A 204 6.89 -2.18 -25.95
N LEU A 205 6.95 -3.02 -24.91
CA LEU A 205 7.15 -2.55 -23.53
C LEU A 205 8.52 -1.86 -23.38
N ARG A 206 9.59 -2.38 -23.99
CA ARG A 206 10.91 -1.69 -24.03
C ARG A 206 10.82 -0.36 -24.73
N ALA A 207 10.04 -0.30 -25.81
CA ALA A 207 9.81 0.91 -26.58
C ALA A 207 9.05 1.99 -25.82
N THR A 208 8.29 1.62 -24.79
CA THR A 208 7.61 2.55 -23.88
C THR A 208 8.35 2.79 -22.56
N GLY A 209 9.60 2.30 -22.42
CA GLY A 209 10.45 2.58 -21.24
C GLY A 209 10.59 1.42 -20.24
N ALA A 210 10.00 0.25 -20.48
CA ALA A 210 10.15 -0.89 -19.57
C ALA A 210 11.56 -1.51 -19.67
N PHE A 211 12.20 -1.70 -18.53
CA PHE A 211 13.40 -2.52 -18.38
C PHE A 211 13.08 -3.75 -17.53
N PHE A 212 13.62 -4.91 -17.90
CA PHE A 212 13.21 -6.18 -17.30
C PHE A 212 14.18 -6.66 -16.23
N ILE A 213 13.61 -7.13 -15.12
CA ILE A 213 14.31 -7.69 -13.98
C ILE A 213 13.84 -9.13 -13.78
N ARG A 214 14.79 -10.03 -13.56
CA ARG A 214 14.52 -11.43 -13.23
C ARG A 214 13.80 -11.53 -11.89
N ARG A 215 12.62 -12.14 -11.87
CA ARG A 215 11.92 -12.42 -10.60
C ARG A 215 12.43 -13.73 -10.02
N ARG A 216 12.83 -13.71 -8.76
CA ARG A 216 12.99 -14.96 -7.99
C ARG A 216 11.61 -15.49 -7.65
N VAL A 217 11.17 -16.49 -8.40
CA VAL A 217 9.90 -17.18 -8.15
C VAL A 217 10.13 -18.36 -7.20
N ASP A 218 11.26 -19.05 -7.35
CA ASP A 218 11.62 -20.23 -6.56
C ASP A 218 12.93 -20.00 -5.77
N PRO A 219 13.08 -20.57 -4.56
CA PRO A 219 14.32 -20.51 -3.78
C PRO A 219 15.54 -21.09 -4.54
N ASP A 220 15.26 -22.01 -5.46
CA ASP A 220 16.23 -22.76 -6.27
C ASP A 220 16.53 -22.09 -7.63
N ASP A 221 15.94 -20.93 -7.91
CA ASP A 221 16.24 -20.19 -9.14
C ASP A 221 17.61 -19.50 -9.06
N GLU A 222 18.64 -20.22 -9.50
CA GLU A 222 20.02 -19.74 -9.59
C GLU A 222 20.19 -18.56 -10.57
N ARG A 223 19.24 -18.33 -11.50
CA ARG A 223 19.36 -17.28 -12.53
C ARG A 223 19.40 -15.87 -11.97
N GLY A 224 18.82 -15.66 -10.79
CA GLY A 224 18.85 -14.38 -10.07
C GLY A 224 20.01 -14.22 -9.08
N LYS A 225 20.84 -15.26 -8.89
CA LYS A 225 22.03 -15.23 -8.02
C LYS A 225 23.30 -14.83 -8.76
N ASP A 226 23.23 -14.79 -10.08
CA ASP A 226 24.32 -14.42 -10.97
C ASP A 226 24.89 -13.03 -10.60
N GLN A 227 26.18 -13.03 -10.20
CA GLN A 227 26.89 -11.83 -9.79
C GLN A 227 27.08 -10.85 -10.95
N LEU A 228 27.27 -11.35 -12.18
CA LEU A 228 27.43 -10.54 -13.37
C LEU A 228 26.11 -9.85 -13.72
N TYR A 229 24.99 -10.58 -13.66
CA TYR A 229 23.65 -9.99 -13.86
C TYR A 229 23.38 -8.84 -12.89
N ARG A 230 23.66 -9.05 -11.59
CA ARG A 230 23.50 -8.02 -10.55
C ARG A 230 24.37 -6.80 -10.82
N ALA A 231 25.62 -7.00 -11.24
CA ALA A 231 26.54 -5.92 -11.57
C ALA A 231 26.06 -5.09 -12.77
N ILE A 232 25.52 -5.75 -13.80
CA ILE A 232 24.94 -5.09 -14.98
C ILE A 232 23.68 -4.31 -14.60
N LEU A 233 22.76 -4.90 -13.84
CA LEU A 233 21.53 -4.22 -13.38
C LEU A 233 21.85 -2.99 -12.54
N HIS A 234 22.80 -3.10 -11.61
CA HIS A 234 23.22 -1.98 -10.78
C HIS A 234 23.85 -0.87 -11.62
N SER A 235 24.76 -1.22 -12.52
CA SER A 235 25.39 -0.24 -13.42
C SER A 235 24.37 0.41 -14.34
N TYR A 236 23.36 -0.33 -14.81
CA TYR A 236 22.27 0.21 -15.63
C TYR A 236 21.46 1.28 -14.89
N ILE A 237 21.05 1.00 -13.65
CA ILE A 237 20.31 1.98 -12.83
C ILE A 237 21.15 3.23 -12.57
N GLU A 238 22.43 3.08 -12.21
CA GLU A 238 23.36 4.20 -12.05
C GLU A 238 23.42 5.05 -13.32
N GLN A 239 23.67 4.45 -14.49
CA GLN A 239 23.79 5.20 -15.73
C GLN A 239 22.48 5.88 -16.14
N VAL A 240 21.33 5.25 -15.93
CA VAL A 240 20.01 5.87 -16.21
C VAL A 240 19.81 7.11 -15.34
N LEU A 241 20.08 7.01 -14.03
CA LEU A 241 20.00 8.15 -13.11
C LEU A 241 21.05 9.23 -13.44
N GLY A 242 22.27 8.83 -13.80
CA GLY A 242 23.36 9.73 -14.16
C GLY A 242 23.09 10.54 -15.43
N LYS A 243 22.23 10.05 -16.33
CA LYS A 243 21.73 10.80 -17.49
C LYS A 243 20.45 11.60 -17.18
N ASN A 244 20.09 11.74 -15.91
CA ASN A 244 18.89 12.43 -15.45
C ASN A 244 17.60 11.90 -16.11
N MET A 245 17.51 10.57 -16.27
CA MET A 245 16.31 9.90 -16.75
C MET A 245 15.54 9.32 -15.55
N PRO A 246 14.22 9.58 -15.43
CA PRO A 246 13.48 9.12 -14.27
C PRO A 246 13.30 7.60 -14.28
N ILE A 247 13.16 7.02 -13.08
CA ILE A 247 12.91 5.59 -12.88
C ILE A 247 11.61 5.41 -12.10
N GLU A 248 10.84 4.39 -12.45
CA GLU A 248 9.65 3.96 -11.72
C GLU A 248 9.80 2.51 -11.26
N PHE A 249 9.58 2.23 -9.98
CA PHE A 249 9.46 0.86 -9.49
C PHE A 249 8.60 0.73 -8.24
N PHE A 250 7.91 -0.42 -8.12
CA PHE A 250 7.04 -0.73 -6.99
C PHE A 250 7.84 -1.32 -5.82
N LEU A 251 7.89 -0.60 -4.70
CA LEU A 251 8.57 -1.08 -3.48
C LEU A 251 7.95 -2.38 -2.95
N GLU A 252 6.63 -2.54 -3.07
CA GLU A 252 5.92 -3.76 -2.64
C GLU A 252 6.36 -5.01 -3.45
N GLY A 253 6.84 -4.82 -4.68
CA GLY A 253 7.29 -5.85 -5.62
C GLY A 253 6.19 -6.74 -6.20
N THR A 254 4.98 -6.73 -5.64
CA THR A 254 3.78 -7.39 -6.17
C THR A 254 2.54 -6.59 -5.86
N ARG A 255 1.50 -6.71 -6.70
CA ARG A 255 0.18 -6.12 -6.45
C ARG A 255 -0.48 -6.68 -5.20
N SER A 256 -1.18 -5.81 -4.48
CA SER A 256 -2.02 -6.20 -3.36
C SER A 256 -3.15 -7.14 -3.78
N ARG A 257 -3.37 -8.22 -3.01
CA ARG A 257 -4.46 -9.20 -3.24
C ARG A 257 -5.68 -8.94 -2.39
N PHE A 258 -5.48 -8.29 -1.26
CA PHE A 258 -6.52 -8.07 -0.26
C PHE A 258 -6.70 -6.59 0.08
N GLY A 259 -6.36 -5.68 -0.84
CA GLY A 259 -6.59 -4.24 -0.67
C GLY A 259 -5.69 -3.53 0.35
N LYS A 260 -4.79 -4.27 1.05
CA LYS A 260 -3.80 -3.72 1.98
C LYS A 260 -2.48 -3.36 1.29
N VAL A 261 -1.75 -2.42 1.86
CA VAL A 261 -0.36 -2.14 1.46
C VAL A 261 0.54 -3.25 1.98
N LEU A 262 1.51 -3.66 1.18
CA LEU A 262 2.48 -4.70 1.49
C LEU A 262 3.77 -4.10 2.05
N THR A 263 4.54 -4.93 2.75
CA THR A 263 5.85 -4.54 3.24
C THR A 263 6.82 -4.26 2.07
N PRO A 264 7.58 -3.16 2.09
CA PRO A 264 8.52 -2.81 1.04
C PRO A 264 9.65 -3.85 0.89
N LYS A 265 10.14 -4.00 -0.35
CA LYS A 265 11.32 -4.76 -0.73
C LYS A 265 12.43 -3.79 -1.13
N ASN A 266 13.61 -4.02 -0.57
CA ASN A 266 14.70 -3.04 -0.62
C ASN A 266 15.60 -3.15 -1.86
N GLY A 267 15.42 -4.16 -2.71
CA GLY A 267 16.43 -4.54 -3.71
C GLY A 267 16.71 -3.51 -4.82
N LEU A 268 15.73 -2.72 -5.26
CA LEU A 268 15.96 -1.68 -6.27
C LEU A 268 16.35 -0.35 -5.65
N ILE A 269 15.69 0.02 -4.53
CA ILE A 269 16.01 1.25 -3.80
C ILE A 269 17.43 1.21 -3.24
N SER A 270 17.98 0.04 -2.88
CA SER A 270 19.38 -0.09 -2.46
C SER A 270 20.35 0.39 -3.54
N ASN A 271 20.07 0.10 -4.82
CA ASN A 271 20.94 0.52 -5.92
C ASN A 271 20.91 2.05 -6.11
N VAL A 272 19.75 2.66 -5.87
CA VAL A 272 19.58 4.12 -5.91
C VAL A 272 20.35 4.78 -4.76
N VAL A 273 20.20 4.24 -3.54
CA VAL A 273 20.90 4.74 -2.35
C VAL A 273 22.42 4.61 -2.51
N GLU A 274 22.90 3.46 -2.98
CA GLU A 274 24.32 3.22 -3.25
C GLU A 274 24.88 4.20 -4.30
N ALA A 275 24.09 4.53 -5.34
CA ALA A 275 24.51 5.49 -6.37
C ALA A 275 24.73 6.91 -5.81
N VAL A 276 23.91 7.36 -4.85
CA VAL A 276 24.08 8.65 -4.17
C VAL A 276 25.22 8.59 -3.16
N GLN A 277 25.26 7.57 -2.29
CA GLN A 277 26.28 7.45 -1.23
C GLN A 277 27.71 7.34 -1.79
N HIS A 278 27.90 6.66 -2.93
CA HIS A 278 29.19 6.57 -3.61
C HIS A 278 29.49 7.79 -4.51
N GLY A 279 28.62 8.79 -4.54
CA GLY A 279 28.81 10.01 -5.32
C GLY A 279 28.77 9.80 -6.84
N PHE A 280 28.17 8.70 -7.32
CA PHE A 280 27.98 8.49 -8.76
C PHE A 280 26.98 9.50 -9.33
N ILE A 281 25.90 9.75 -8.59
CA ILE A 281 25.01 10.90 -8.78
C ILE A 281 25.07 11.80 -7.55
N LYS A 282 24.84 13.10 -7.75
CA LYS A 282 24.80 14.06 -6.64
C LYS A 282 23.65 13.77 -5.67
N ASP A 283 22.46 13.50 -6.23
CA ASP A 283 21.24 13.19 -5.47
C ASP A 283 20.16 12.63 -6.40
N CYS A 284 19.01 12.24 -5.84
CA CYS A 284 17.77 11.99 -6.56
C CYS A 284 16.54 12.39 -5.73
N TYR A 285 15.45 12.76 -6.40
CA TYR A 285 14.16 12.95 -5.76
C TYR A 285 13.44 11.62 -5.61
N LEU A 286 12.97 11.30 -4.40
CA LEU A 286 12.03 10.22 -4.16
C LEU A 286 10.61 10.78 -4.20
N VAL A 287 9.74 10.17 -4.99
CA VAL A 287 8.34 10.59 -5.15
C VAL A 287 7.41 9.41 -4.84
N PRO A 288 6.79 9.38 -3.65
CA PRO A 288 5.71 8.45 -3.35
C PRO A 288 4.53 8.66 -4.30
N VAL A 289 3.92 7.60 -4.83
CA VAL A 289 2.73 7.70 -5.70
C VAL A 289 1.63 6.76 -5.21
N SER A 290 0.39 7.22 -5.23
CA SER A 290 -0.77 6.43 -4.81
C SER A 290 -1.90 6.48 -5.83
N TYR A 291 -2.75 5.44 -5.78
CA TYR A 291 -3.88 5.27 -6.67
C TYR A 291 -5.13 4.91 -5.87
N THR A 292 -6.23 5.57 -6.18
CA THR A 292 -7.57 5.24 -5.71
C THR A 292 -8.40 4.78 -6.89
N TYR A 293 -9.00 3.60 -6.77
CA TYR A 293 -9.93 3.03 -7.75
C TYR A 293 -11.27 2.75 -7.05
N ASP A 294 -12.39 2.84 -7.77
CA ASP A 294 -13.64 2.24 -7.29
C ASP A 294 -13.60 0.71 -7.40
N ALA A 295 -12.99 0.21 -8.49
CA ALA A 295 -12.69 -1.20 -8.68
C ALA A 295 -11.48 -1.37 -9.62
N VAL A 296 -10.76 -2.48 -9.46
CA VAL A 296 -9.65 -2.84 -10.35
C VAL A 296 -10.16 -3.62 -11.56
N VAL A 297 -9.57 -3.41 -12.75
CA VAL A 297 -9.99 -4.06 -14.01
C VAL A 297 -9.95 -5.58 -13.88
N GLU A 298 -8.91 -6.10 -13.24
CA GLU A 298 -8.68 -7.53 -13.13
C GLU A 298 -9.64 -8.22 -12.14
N GLY A 299 -10.46 -7.45 -11.45
CA GLY A 299 -11.26 -7.92 -10.32
C GLY A 299 -10.38 -8.36 -9.15
N ILE A 300 -11.00 -9.05 -8.20
CA ILE A 300 -10.30 -9.57 -7.03
C ILE A 300 -9.79 -10.96 -7.33
N PHE A 301 -8.58 -11.26 -6.85
CA PHE A 301 -7.93 -12.56 -6.97
C PHE A 301 -8.53 -13.58 -5.98
N LEU A 302 -9.85 -13.81 -6.05
CA LEU A 302 -10.58 -14.67 -5.10
C LEU A 302 -9.97 -16.07 -5.05
N HIS A 303 -9.63 -16.65 -6.21
CA HIS A 303 -8.97 -17.96 -6.27
C HIS A 303 -7.63 -17.98 -5.52
N GLU A 304 -6.79 -16.94 -5.68
CA GLU A 304 -5.53 -16.83 -4.93
C GLU A 304 -5.81 -16.67 -3.43
N LEU A 305 -6.83 -15.89 -3.05
CA LEU A 305 -7.27 -15.71 -1.66
C LEU A 305 -7.86 -16.98 -1.05
N MET A 306 -8.34 -17.92 -1.86
CA MET A 306 -8.79 -19.26 -1.41
C MET A 306 -7.64 -20.27 -1.30
N GLY A 307 -6.39 -19.84 -1.42
CA GLY A 307 -5.21 -20.69 -1.26
C GLY A 307 -4.78 -21.41 -2.54
N ILE A 308 -5.38 -21.11 -3.69
CA ILE A 308 -4.90 -21.63 -4.97
C ILE A 308 -3.57 -20.91 -5.31
N PRO A 309 -2.49 -21.63 -5.65
CA PRO A 309 -1.22 -21.02 -5.98
C PRO A 309 -1.34 -20.00 -7.12
N LYS A 310 -0.55 -18.93 -7.00
CA LYS A 310 -0.50 -17.88 -8.01
C LYS A 310 -0.01 -18.44 -9.35
N VAL A 311 -0.78 -18.21 -10.42
CA VAL A 311 -0.37 -18.52 -11.79
C VAL A 311 0.47 -17.37 -12.35
N ARG A 312 1.54 -17.69 -13.10
CA ARG A 312 2.33 -16.67 -13.79
C ARG A 312 1.47 -16.01 -14.86
N GLU A 313 1.25 -14.71 -14.73
CA GLU A 313 0.52 -13.94 -15.73
C GLU A 313 1.42 -13.62 -16.93
N SER A 314 0.91 -13.88 -18.13
CA SER A 314 1.53 -13.44 -19.38
C SER A 314 0.97 -12.09 -19.80
N VAL A 315 1.72 -11.30 -20.58
CA VAL A 315 1.22 -10.02 -21.14
C VAL A 315 -0.06 -10.23 -21.93
N ILE A 316 -0.16 -11.32 -22.71
CA ILE A 316 -1.38 -11.68 -23.44
C ILE A 316 -2.55 -11.89 -22.45
N GLY A 317 -2.30 -12.53 -21.32
CA GLY A 317 -3.30 -12.67 -20.24
C GLY A 317 -3.74 -11.32 -19.67
N VAL A 318 -2.80 -10.40 -19.44
CA VAL A 318 -3.10 -9.04 -18.99
C VAL A 318 -3.92 -8.27 -20.02
N PHE A 319 -3.54 -8.30 -21.29
CA PHE A 319 -4.33 -7.69 -22.36
C PHE A 319 -5.72 -8.31 -22.44
N ARG A 320 -5.84 -9.65 -22.39
CA ARG A 320 -7.16 -10.31 -22.36
C ARG A 320 -7.99 -9.86 -21.17
N ALA A 321 -7.40 -9.67 -19.99
CA ALA A 321 -8.11 -9.13 -18.83
C ALA A 321 -8.61 -7.70 -19.11
N ILE A 322 -7.75 -6.83 -19.65
CA ILE A 322 -8.12 -5.47 -20.06
C ILE A 322 -9.24 -5.47 -21.11
N PHE A 323 -9.12 -6.29 -22.16
CA PHE A 323 -10.14 -6.45 -23.20
C PHE A 323 -11.43 -7.08 -22.65
N SER A 324 -11.34 -7.97 -21.66
CA SER A 324 -12.52 -8.53 -20.99
C SER A 324 -13.27 -7.45 -20.21
N GLY A 325 -12.55 -6.50 -19.59
CA GLY A 325 -13.09 -5.30 -18.98
C GLY A 325 -13.85 -4.42 -19.97
N PHE A 326 -13.61 -4.53 -21.28
CA PHE A 326 -14.43 -3.83 -22.27
C PHE A 326 -15.84 -4.40 -22.40
N ARG A 327 -16.16 -5.58 -21.85
CA ARG A 327 -17.54 -6.08 -21.80
C ARG A 327 -18.39 -5.29 -20.82
N GLN A 328 -17.78 -4.81 -19.73
CA GLN A 328 -18.43 -3.97 -18.73
C GLN A 328 -17.82 -2.56 -18.76
N SER A 329 -18.46 -1.65 -19.49
CA SER A 329 -17.99 -0.26 -19.59
C SER A 329 -17.72 0.34 -18.22
N LYS A 330 -16.63 1.11 -18.09
CA LYS A 330 -16.36 1.96 -16.92
C LYS A 330 -16.22 1.17 -15.60
N GLN A 331 -15.78 -0.08 -15.69
CA GLN A 331 -15.61 -0.95 -14.52
C GLN A 331 -14.72 -0.35 -13.44
N CYS A 332 -13.69 0.42 -13.79
CA CYS A 332 -12.80 1.06 -12.81
C CYS A 332 -13.41 2.23 -12.06
N GLY A 333 -14.52 2.78 -12.58
CA GLY A 333 -15.12 3.98 -12.03
C GLY A 333 -14.19 5.19 -12.09
N VAL A 334 -14.21 6.01 -11.05
CA VAL A 334 -13.31 7.15 -10.92
C VAL A 334 -11.96 6.67 -10.40
N VAL A 335 -10.91 7.03 -11.13
CA VAL A 335 -9.52 6.78 -10.72
C VAL A 335 -8.89 8.10 -10.32
N ARG A 336 -8.36 8.16 -9.10
CA ARG A 336 -7.64 9.34 -8.60
C ARG A 336 -6.19 8.96 -8.34
N MET A 337 -5.28 9.79 -8.81
CA MET A 337 -3.85 9.65 -8.56
C MET A 337 -3.37 10.81 -7.72
N HIS A 338 -2.44 10.49 -6.82
CA HIS A 338 -1.72 11.49 -6.06
C HIS A 338 -0.23 11.29 -6.24
N TYR A 339 0.51 12.39 -6.26
CA TYR A 339 1.97 12.44 -6.19
C TYR A 339 2.41 13.12 -4.90
N GLY A 340 3.26 12.44 -4.14
CA GLY A 340 3.85 12.98 -2.94
C GLY A 340 4.85 14.07 -3.29
N ARG A 341 5.13 14.95 -2.33
CA ARG A 341 6.14 15.98 -2.48
C ARG A 341 7.48 15.34 -2.87
N PRO A 342 8.17 15.81 -3.92
CA PRO A 342 9.52 15.34 -4.24
C PRO A 342 10.49 15.72 -3.11
N ILE A 343 11.12 14.74 -2.49
CA ILE A 343 12.08 14.93 -1.40
C ILE A 343 13.42 14.32 -1.82
N LEU A 344 14.52 15.03 -1.53
CA LEU A 344 15.85 14.55 -1.88
C LEU A 344 16.24 13.32 -1.05
N LEU A 345 16.94 12.38 -1.65
CA LEU A 345 17.41 11.19 -0.94
C LEU A 345 18.41 11.58 0.16
N THR A 346 19.27 12.57 -0.07
CA THR A 346 20.19 13.04 0.98
C THR A 346 19.46 13.59 2.22
N GLU A 347 18.31 14.25 2.03
CA GLU A 347 17.46 14.71 3.14
C GLU A 347 16.87 13.52 3.90
N TYR A 348 16.33 12.51 3.20
CA TYR A 348 15.87 11.26 3.82
C TYR A 348 16.98 10.60 4.66
N LEU A 349 18.20 10.52 4.11
CA LEU A 349 19.35 9.90 4.79
C LEU A 349 19.74 10.68 6.04
N ALA A 350 19.88 12.01 5.95
CA ALA A 350 20.25 12.87 7.07
C ALA A 350 19.25 12.77 8.22
N THR A 351 17.97 12.84 7.89
CA THR A 351 16.88 12.78 8.87
C THR A 351 16.77 11.41 9.54
N ILE A 352 16.76 10.33 8.78
CA ILE A 352 16.65 8.98 9.35
C ILE A 352 17.88 8.70 10.23
N THR A 353 19.06 9.14 9.81
CA THR A 353 20.27 9.02 10.63
C THR A 353 20.12 9.79 11.95
N ALA A 354 19.67 11.05 11.90
CA ALA A 354 19.44 11.86 13.10
C ALA A 354 18.44 11.21 14.06
N SER A 355 17.31 10.70 13.53
CA SER A 355 16.28 10.00 14.31
C SER A 355 16.80 8.69 14.92
N LEU A 356 17.61 7.92 14.18
CA LEU A 356 18.23 6.69 14.69
C LEU A 356 19.33 6.96 15.73
N SER A 357 20.03 8.09 15.63
CA SER A 357 21.09 8.50 16.57
C SER A 357 20.53 9.12 17.86
N SER A 358 19.43 9.87 17.80
CA SER A 358 18.80 10.48 18.97
C SER A 358 18.16 9.41 19.88
N HIS A 359 18.84 9.08 20.97
CA HIS A 359 18.36 8.17 22.03
C HIS A 359 17.14 8.76 22.79
N ARG A 360 15.93 8.64 22.25
CA ARG A 360 14.68 8.73 23.02
C ARG A 360 13.74 7.63 22.54
N THR A 361 13.50 6.64 23.42
CA THR A 361 12.52 5.55 23.31
C THR A 361 12.34 4.93 21.92
N ARG A 362 13.14 3.89 21.68
CA ARG A 362 13.16 3.00 20.50
C ARG A 362 11.81 2.91 19.78
N PRO A 363 11.72 3.21 18.47
CA PRO A 363 10.63 2.64 17.67
C PRO A 363 10.75 1.12 17.79
N VAL A 364 9.65 0.42 18.02
CA VAL A 364 9.62 -1.05 18.06
C VAL A 364 10.02 -1.58 16.69
N ARG A 365 11.33 -1.73 16.50
CA ARG A 365 12.01 -2.62 15.55
C ARG A 365 13.49 -2.62 15.91
N MET A 366 14.02 -3.84 16.09
CA MET A 366 15.45 -4.18 16.18
C MET A 366 16.09 -4.44 17.57
N THR A 367 15.42 -5.14 18.50
CA THR A 367 16.13 -5.91 19.55
C THR A 367 15.74 -7.41 19.57
N LYS A 368 16.68 -8.24 19.07
CA LYS A 368 17.04 -9.68 19.25
C LYS A 368 16.08 -10.65 19.99
N LEU A 369 15.97 -11.96 19.69
CA LEU A 369 17.06 -12.96 19.51
C LEU A 369 16.60 -14.33 18.87
N ALA A 370 17.56 -14.97 18.17
CA ALA A 370 17.83 -16.42 17.97
C ALA A 370 16.82 -17.38 17.29
N SER A 371 16.99 -17.62 15.98
CA SER A 371 17.49 -18.89 15.42
C SER A 371 17.26 -19.02 13.90
N SER A 372 18.04 -19.93 13.32
CA SER A 372 18.39 -20.10 11.91
C SER A 372 17.26 -20.65 11.04
N PHE A 373 17.22 -20.22 9.75
CA PHE A 373 16.51 -20.78 8.57
C PHE A 373 15.13 -20.24 8.12
N SER A 374 14.99 -18.96 7.78
CA SER A 374 14.14 -18.55 6.63
C SER A 374 14.33 -17.07 6.29
N TYR A 375 14.21 -16.72 5.01
CA TYR A 375 14.38 -15.39 4.41
C TYR A 375 15.84 -14.90 4.20
N ARG A 376 16.62 -15.69 3.48
CA ARG A 376 18.07 -15.56 3.26
C ARG A 376 18.55 -14.36 2.40
N GLU A 377 17.79 -13.27 2.24
CA GLU A 377 18.26 -12.08 1.48
C GLU A 377 17.82 -10.70 2.03
N LEU A 378 17.81 -10.48 3.35
CA LEU A 378 17.68 -9.11 3.88
C LEU A 378 18.78 -8.61 4.85
N VAL A 379 19.73 -9.44 5.30
CA VAL A 379 21.03 -9.00 5.89
C VAL A 379 22.05 -10.17 5.84
N PRO A 380 23.18 -10.08 5.11
CA PRO A 380 24.40 -10.78 5.49
C PRO A 380 24.93 -10.28 6.84
N TRP A 381 24.63 -10.99 7.93
CA TRP A 381 25.38 -10.91 9.18
C TRP A 381 26.63 -11.80 9.07
N HIS A 382 27.70 -11.21 8.56
CA HIS A 382 29.06 -11.47 9.04
C HIS A 382 29.81 -10.15 8.92
N ARG A 383 29.89 -9.42 10.03
CA ARG A 383 31.07 -8.69 10.48
C ARG A 383 30.83 -8.18 11.89
N THR A 384 31.65 -8.68 12.78
CA THR A 384 32.02 -8.06 14.04
C THR A 384 32.50 -6.62 13.76
N HIS A 385 32.09 -5.69 14.62
CA HIS A 385 32.50 -4.27 14.71
C HIS A 385 32.06 -3.32 13.59
N SER A 386 31.09 -2.46 13.89
CA SER A 386 31.14 -1.03 13.60
C SER A 386 30.04 -0.30 14.38
N GLU A 387 30.37 0.82 15.02
CA GLU A 387 29.47 1.72 15.77
C GLU A 387 28.58 2.59 14.84
N THR A 388 28.43 2.21 13.57
CA THR A 388 27.67 2.95 12.54
C THR A 388 26.35 2.25 12.21
N VAL A 389 25.31 3.03 11.89
CA VAL A 389 24.01 2.50 11.41
C VAL A 389 24.26 1.69 10.14
N ASP A 390 23.90 0.40 10.13
CA ASP A 390 24.01 -0.46 8.94
C ASP A 390 23.19 0.14 7.78
N ASP A 391 23.82 0.37 6.62
CA ASP A 391 23.20 0.90 5.39
C ASP A 391 21.88 0.18 5.06
N ARG A 392 21.77 -1.12 5.38
CA ARG A 392 20.55 -1.90 5.15
C ARG A 392 19.37 -1.47 6.01
N THR A 393 19.63 -1.08 7.25
CA THR A 393 18.61 -0.58 8.19
C THR A 393 18.04 0.73 7.66
N MET A 394 18.92 1.59 7.17
CA MET A 394 18.56 2.88 6.58
C MET A 394 17.75 2.70 5.28
N ILE A 395 18.20 1.86 4.35
CA ILE A 395 17.46 1.55 3.11
C ILE A 395 16.06 1.01 3.44
N ARG A 396 15.95 0.15 4.46
CA ARG A 396 14.67 -0.36 4.93
C ARG A 396 13.79 0.77 5.48
N ALA A 397 14.33 1.64 6.34
CA ALA A 397 13.59 2.76 6.89
C ALA A 397 13.04 3.69 5.77
N ILE A 398 13.86 4.02 4.76
CA ILE A 398 13.40 4.80 3.59
C ILE A 398 12.24 4.10 2.90
N GLY A 399 12.37 2.80 2.61
CA GLY A 399 11.31 2.03 1.96
C GLY A 399 10.00 2.02 2.76
N PHE A 400 10.06 1.87 4.08
CA PHE A 400 8.87 1.92 4.94
C PHE A 400 8.27 3.33 5.02
N HIS A 401 9.11 4.37 5.07
CA HIS A 401 8.65 5.76 5.10
C HIS A 401 7.89 6.12 3.83
N VAL A 402 8.48 5.85 2.66
CA VAL A 402 7.86 6.12 1.35
C VAL A 402 6.54 5.37 1.20
N VAL A 403 6.50 4.08 1.56
CA VAL A 403 5.27 3.28 1.45
C VAL A 403 4.20 3.79 2.41
N TYR A 404 4.56 4.18 3.63
CA TYR A 404 3.64 4.78 4.59
C TYR A 404 3.08 6.11 4.05
N GLU A 405 3.93 7.00 3.54
CA GLU A 405 3.51 8.25 2.91
C GLU A 405 2.58 8.00 1.72
N ALA A 406 2.94 7.06 0.84
CA ALA A 406 2.10 6.66 -0.30
C ALA A 406 0.74 6.11 0.13
N GLN A 407 0.68 5.39 1.26
CA GLN A 407 -0.58 4.91 1.82
C GLN A 407 -1.43 6.04 2.40
N MET A 408 -0.79 6.93 3.17
CA MET A 408 -1.45 8.06 3.81
C MET A 408 -1.78 9.18 2.84
N MET A 409 -1.32 9.15 1.59
CA MET A 409 -1.73 10.08 0.52
C MET A 409 -2.89 9.57 -0.37
N CYS A 410 -3.28 8.31 -0.23
CA CYS A 410 -4.40 7.74 -0.98
C CYS A 410 -5.75 8.39 -0.59
N SER A 411 -6.60 8.68 -1.58
CA SER A 411 -8.02 9.03 -1.33
C SER A 411 -8.84 7.77 -1.06
N ILE A 412 -9.89 7.88 -0.26
CA ILE A 412 -10.84 6.81 0.00
C ILE A 412 -11.99 6.89 -1.01
N SER A 413 -12.29 5.79 -1.70
CA SER A 413 -13.43 5.75 -2.61
C SER A 413 -14.76 5.62 -1.86
N PRO A 414 -15.88 6.12 -2.41
CA PRO A 414 -17.23 5.85 -1.90
C PRO A 414 -17.51 4.35 -1.70
N VAL A 415 -16.99 3.53 -2.62
CA VAL A 415 -17.09 2.07 -2.56
C VAL A 415 -16.42 1.53 -1.29
N ALA A 416 -15.25 2.04 -0.92
CA ALA A 416 -14.57 1.67 0.31
C ALA A 416 -15.33 2.11 1.57
N VAL A 417 -15.92 3.31 1.60
CA VAL A 417 -16.74 3.81 2.72
C VAL A 417 -17.95 2.89 2.96
N VAL A 418 -18.73 2.61 1.91
CA VAL A 418 -19.89 1.73 1.98
C VAL A 418 -19.49 0.31 2.36
N SER A 419 -18.40 -0.21 1.81
CA SER A 419 -17.92 -1.55 2.13
C SER A 419 -17.42 -1.66 3.59
N CYS A 420 -16.83 -0.59 4.11
CA CYS A 420 -16.41 -0.49 5.50
C CYS A 420 -17.62 -0.55 6.44
N LEU A 421 -18.65 0.25 6.21
CA LEU A 421 -19.88 0.25 7.02
C LEU A 421 -20.60 -1.10 6.97
N ALA A 422 -20.70 -1.69 5.77
CA ALA A 422 -21.34 -3.00 5.58
C ALA A 422 -20.66 -4.14 6.38
N LEU A 423 -19.35 -4.06 6.61
CA LEU A 423 -18.62 -5.11 7.35
C LEU A 423 -18.35 -4.78 8.82
N ALA A 424 -18.15 -3.52 9.15
CA ALA A 424 -17.74 -3.09 10.48
C ALA A 424 -18.91 -2.64 11.37
N LYS A 425 -20.03 -2.21 10.78
CA LYS A 425 -21.22 -1.74 11.51
C LYS A 425 -22.49 -2.53 11.19
N TRP A 426 -22.78 -2.74 9.89
CA TRP A 426 -24.07 -3.23 9.40
C TRP A 426 -23.94 -4.54 8.63
N ARG A 427 -23.61 -5.63 9.34
CA ARG A 427 -23.56 -6.98 8.75
C ARG A 427 -24.95 -7.54 8.44
N GLU A 428 -25.96 -7.07 9.15
CA GLU A 428 -27.36 -7.46 8.98
C GLU A 428 -28.15 -6.39 8.20
N LYS A 429 -29.46 -6.60 8.06
CA LYS A 429 -30.36 -5.63 7.43
C LYS A 429 -30.43 -4.35 8.26
N VAL A 430 -30.22 -3.21 7.60
CA VAL A 430 -30.39 -1.89 8.20
C VAL A 430 -31.25 -1.02 7.30
N SER A 431 -32.04 -0.12 7.90
CA SER A 431 -32.79 0.88 7.15
C SER A 431 -31.86 1.72 6.27
N ARG A 432 -32.25 1.93 5.02
CA ARG A 432 -31.47 2.70 4.04
C ARG A 432 -31.13 4.10 4.55
N SER A 433 -32.07 4.81 5.17
CA SER A 433 -31.83 6.15 5.71
C SER A 433 -30.78 6.17 6.83
N THR A 434 -30.74 5.12 7.65
CA THR A 434 -29.73 4.99 8.72
C THR A 434 -28.37 4.71 8.11
N PHE A 435 -28.28 3.84 7.11
CA PHE A 435 -27.04 3.56 6.40
C PHE A 435 -26.48 4.80 5.70
N GLU A 436 -27.33 5.56 5.01
CA GLU A 436 -26.94 6.81 4.35
C GLU A 436 -26.41 7.86 5.34
N ARG A 437 -27.02 7.98 6.53
CA ARG A 437 -26.52 8.85 7.60
C ARG A 437 -25.16 8.40 8.12
N ASP A 438 -24.96 7.10 8.25
CA ASP A 438 -23.68 6.54 8.70
C ASP A 438 -22.57 6.67 7.65
N CYS A 439 -22.91 6.71 6.35
CA CYS A 439 -21.96 7.10 5.31
C CYS A 439 -21.45 8.52 5.55
N GLU A 440 -22.33 9.47 5.86
CA GLU A 440 -21.95 10.84 6.21
C GLU A 440 -21.03 10.85 7.44
N TRP A 441 -21.42 10.15 8.52
CA TRP A 441 -20.61 10.02 9.73
C TRP A 441 -19.21 9.47 9.45
N LEU A 442 -19.08 8.37 8.70
CA LEU A 442 -17.77 7.80 8.40
C LEU A 442 -16.91 8.73 7.54
N CYS A 443 -17.52 9.46 6.59
CA CYS A 443 -16.79 10.43 5.78
C CYS A 443 -16.24 11.58 6.63
N GLU A 444 -17.04 12.12 7.54
CA GLU A 444 -16.57 13.16 8.48
C GLU A 444 -15.43 12.64 9.39
N ASN A 445 -15.51 11.39 9.86
CA ASN A 445 -14.42 10.77 10.63
C ASN A 445 -13.15 10.57 9.79
N ILE A 446 -13.28 10.22 8.51
CA ILE A 446 -12.11 10.10 7.62
C ILE A 446 -11.45 11.47 7.44
N ILE A 447 -12.23 12.52 7.25
CA ILE A 447 -11.73 13.89 7.06
C ILE A 447 -11.10 14.43 8.35
N SER A 448 -11.67 14.15 9.53
CA SER A 448 -11.07 14.56 10.80
C SER A 448 -9.70 13.94 11.04
N GLU A 449 -9.44 12.76 10.46
CA GLU A 449 -8.11 12.10 10.45
C GLU A 449 -7.20 12.58 9.30
N GLY A 450 -7.51 13.71 8.65
CA GLY A 450 -6.75 14.24 7.52
C GLY A 450 -6.86 13.39 6.25
N GLY A 451 -7.96 12.65 6.10
CA GLY A 451 -8.28 11.85 4.92
C GLY A 451 -8.98 12.65 3.82
N ASP A 452 -8.99 12.09 2.61
CA ASP A 452 -9.85 12.55 1.52
C ASP A 452 -10.83 11.45 1.15
N VAL A 453 -12.09 11.81 0.89
CA VAL A 453 -13.09 10.91 0.32
C VAL A 453 -13.51 11.45 -1.04
N VAL A 454 -13.39 10.64 -2.09
CA VAL A 454 -13.64 11.07 -3.46
C VAL A 454 -15.08 11.58 -3.61
N GLY A 455 -15.20 12.88 -3.92
CA GLY A 455 -16.46 13.57 -4.18
C GLY A 455 -17.29 13.95 -2.95
N TYR A 456 -16.74 13.77 -1.75
CA TYR A 456 -17.40 14.20 -0.51
C TYR A 456 -16.77 15.50 -0.01
N GLN A 457 -17.62 16.49 0.29
CA GLN A 457 -17.23 17.73 0.95
C GLN A 457 -18.01 17.88 2.25
N SER A 458 -17.29 18.11 3.35
CA SER A 458 -17.89 18.26 4.68
C SER A 458 -19.01 19.31 4.67
N LYS A 459 -20.14 18.96 5.29
CA LYS A 459 -21.39 19.76 5.37
C LYS A 459 -22.11 20.05 4.04
N LYS A 460 -21.49 19.79 2.88
CA LYS A 460 -22.06 20.06 1.55
C LYS A 460 -22.63 18.81 0.91
N THR A 461 -21.90 17.71 0.93
CA THR A 461 -22.32 16.43 0.34
C THR A 461 -23.15 15.65 1.35
N LYS A 462 -24.31 15.13 0.93
CA LYS A 462 -25.13 14.25 1.78
C LYS A 462 -24.66 12.81 1.65
N GLY A 463 -24.73 12.05 2.75
CA GLY A 463 -24.38 10.63 2.73
C GLY A 463 -25.18 9.80 1.73
N LYS A 464 -26.42 10.24 1.41
CA LYS A 464 -27.28 9.65 0.36
C LYS A 464 -26.63 9.67 -1.02
N ASP A 465 -26.04 10.78 -1.45
CA ASP A 465 -25.45 10.90 -2.80
C ASP A 465 -24.24 9.98 -2.94
N LEU A 466 -23.41 9.91 -1.89
CA LEU A 466 -22.26 9.02 -1.81
C LEU A 466 -22.67 7.55 -1.80
N ALA A 467 -23.68 7.19 -1.00
CA ALA A 467 -24.19 5.83 -0.90
C ALA A 467 -24.77 5.35 -2.23
N ASN A 468 -25.59 6.17 -2.90
CA ASN A 468 -26.18 5.85 -4.20
C ASN A 468 -25.11 5.57 -5.26
N TYR A 469 -24.07 6.41 -5.31
CA TYR A 469 -22.93 6.20 -6.21
C TYR A 469 -22.26 4.84 -5.98
N ALA A 470 -22.01 4.48 -4.72
CA ALA A 470 -21.34 3.23 -4.37
C ALA A 470 -22.25 1.99 -4.56
N PHE A 471 -23.55 2.10 -4.30
CA PHE A 471 -24.51 1.01 -4.48
C PHE A 471 -24.56 0.51 -5.92
N GLU A 472 -24.39 1.41 -6.90
CA GLU A 472 -24.35 1.01 -8.31
C GLU A 472 -23.18 0.09 -8.63
N LYS A 473 -22.04 0.31 -7.97
CA LYS A 473 -20.79 -0.44 -8.17
C LYS A 473 -20.72 -1.70 -7.30
N LEU A 474 -21.51 -1.77 -6.23
CA LEU A 474 -21.56 -2.89 -5.27
C LEU A 474 -22.79 -3.80 -5.41
N LYS A 475 -23.53 -3.75 -6.52
CA LYS A 475 -24.73 -4.59 -6.76
C LYS A 475 -24.49 -6.10 -6.58
N SER A 476 -23.28 -6.57 -6.90
CA SER A 476 -22.88 -7.97 -6.74
C SER A 476 -22.65 -8.38 -5.28
N CYS A 477 -22.44 -7.43 -4.38
CA CYS A 477 -22.10 -7.67 -2.98
C CYS A 477 -23.20 -7.22 -2.01
N LEU A 478 -24.05 -6.26 -2.40
CA LEU A 478 -25.11 -5.72 -1.56
C LEU A 478 -26.49 -6.03 -2.13
N LYS A 479 -27.45 -6.23 -1.24
CA LYS A 479 -28.89 -6.18 -1.51
C LYS A 479 -29.37 -4.81 -1.05
N VAL A 480 -29.71 -3.96 -2.00
CA VAL A 480 -30.21 -2.60 -1.75
C VAL A 480 -31.65 -2.55 -2.24
N THR A 481 -32.57 -2.19 -1.36
CA THR A 481 -33.96 -1.86 -1.66
C THR A 481 -34.24 -0.42 -1.27
N ASP A 482 -35.46 0.07 -1.47
CA ASP A 482 -35.84 1.39 -0.99
C ASP A 482 -35.91 1.46 0.54
N GLU A 483 -36.14 0.32 1.19
CA GLU A 483 -36.31 0.25 2.65
C GLU A 483 -35.00 -0.11 3.38
N TYR A 484 -34.21 -1.05 2.84
CA TYR A 484 -33.06 -1.59 3.56
C TYR A 484 -31.84 -1.85 2.68
N VAL A 485 -30.69 -1.91 3.37
CA VAL A 485 -29.40 -2.31 2.83
C VAL A 485 -28.91 -3.52 3.62
N ALA A 486 -28.39 -4.54 2.93
CA ALA A 486 -27.76 -5.69 3.58
C ALA A 486 -26.65 -6.28 2.70
N PRO A 487 -25.55 -6.76 3.29
CA PRO A 487 -24.59 -7.59 2.57
C PRO A 487 -25.23 -8.86 2.00
N ARG A 488 -24.76 -9.32 0.84
CA ARG A 488 -25.08 -10.65 0.32
C ARG A 488 -24.26 -11.66 1.09
N ASP A 489 -24.94 -12.66 1.63
CA ASP A 489 -24.33 -13.73 2.41
C ASP A 489 -23.61 -14.74 1.50
N SER A 490 -22.40 -14.38 1.09
CA SER A 490 -21.50 -15.25 0.35
C SER A 490 -20.04 -14.87 0.62
N HIS A 491 -19.17 -15.87 0.72
CA HIS A 491 -17.74 -15.63 0.98
C HIS A 491 -17.11 -14.67 -0.04
N SER A 492 -17.42 -14.84 -1.34
CA SER A 492 -16.95 -13.92 -2.39
C SER A 492 -17.40 -12.47 -2.16
N SER A 493 -18.64 -12.26 -1.70
CA SER A 493 -19.18 -10.93 -1.43
C SER A 493 -18.42 -10.28 -0.27
N PHE A 494 -18.23 -11.00 0.83
CA PHE A 494 -17.49 -10.52 2.00
C PHE A 494 -16.02 -10.23 1.68
N ILE A 495 -15.35 -11.08 0.89
CA ILE A 495 -13.97 -10.84 0.45
C ILE A 495 -13.87 -9.58 -0.42
N GLN A 496 -14.86 -9.32 -1.28
CA GLN A 496 -14.88 -8.13 -2.11
C GLN A 496 -15.14 -6.85 -1.31
N LEU A 497 -16.07 -6.87 -0.37
CA LEU A 497 -16.27 -5.77 0.56
C LEU A 497 -15.01 -5.54 1.41
N ALA A 498 -14.35 -6.61 1.86
CA ALA A 498 -13.13 -6.51 2.66
C ALA A 498 -11.96 -5.90 1.87
N TYR A 499 -11.78 -6.31 0.61
CA TYR A 499 -10.78 -5.70 -0.28
C TYR A 499 -10.93 -4.17 -0.34
N ASN A 500 -12.16 -3.67 -0.52
CA ASN A 500 -12.42 -2.23 -0.58
C ASN A 500 -12.27 -1.55 0.79
N LYS A 501 -12.85 -2.15 1.85
CA LYS A 501 -12.74 -1.68 3.24
C LYS A 501 -11.28 -1.46 3.67
N ASN A 502 -10.38 -2.36 3.25
CA ASN A 502 -9.00 -2.36 3.72
C ASN A 502 -8.21 -1.09 3.33
N SER A 503 -8.69 -0.32 2.34
CA SER A 503 -8.14 1.02 2.06
C SER A 503 -8.44 2.05 3.17
N VAL A 504 -9.53 1.88 3.93
CA VAL A 504 -9.95 2.77 5.03
C VAL A 504 -9.13 2.52 6.29
N ILE A 505 -8.71 1.28 6.52
CA ILE A 505 -8.11 0.85 7.79
C ILE A 505 -6.85 1.63 8.14
N CYS A 506 -6.04 2.04 7.17
CA CYS A 506 -4.82 2.78 7.45
C CYS A 506 -5.06 4.06 8.25
N ARG A 507 -6.18 4.75 8.00
CA ARG A 507 -6.57 5.97 8.71
C ARG A 507 -6.97 5.74 10.15
N PHE A 508 -7.40 4.53 10.49
CA PHE A 508 -7.89 4.20 11.82
C PHE A 508 -7.09 3.08 12.48
N SER A 509 -5.92 2.70 11.97
CA SER A 509 -5.25 1.46 12.36
C SER A 509 -4.93 1.41 13.85
N ILE A 510 -4.31 2.46 14.40
CA ILE A 510 -4.02 2.58 15.84
C ILE A 510 -5.31 2.66 16.66
N LYS A 511 -6.27 3.52 16.27
CA LYS A 511 -7.60 3.62 16.90
C LYS A 511 -8.31 2.28 16.98
N SER A 512 -8.21 1.48 15.92
CA SER A 512 -8.84 0.16 15.80
C SER A 512 -8.23 -0.86 16.75
N VAL A 513 -6.91 -0.83 16.94
CA VAL A 513 -6.24 -1.72 17.91
C VAL A 513 -6.57 -1.30 19.34
N ILE A 514 -6.49 0.00 19.66
CA ILE A 514 -6.90 0.52 20.98
C ILE A 514 -8.36 0.15 21.27
N ALA A 515 -9.25 0.38 20.31
CA ALA A 515 -10.65 0.03 20.45
C ALA A 515 -10.84 -1.48 20.65
N MET A 516 -10.07 -2.32 19.94
CA MET A 516 -10.11 -3.77 20.12
C MET A 516 -9.70 -4.18 21.55
N THR A 517 -8.62 -3.58 22.08
CA THR A 517 -8.14 -3.81 23.46
C THR A 517 -9.19 -3.42 24.51
N ILE A 518 -9.92 -2.31 24.30
CA ILE A 518 -10.95 -1.84 25.23
C ILE A 518 -12.21 -2.69 25.11
N VAL A 519 -12.67 -2.94 23.88
CA VAL A 519 -13.88 -3.70 23.60
C VAL A 519 -13.75 -5.15 24.05
N SER A 520 -12.54 -5.73 24.04
CA SER A 520 -12.29 -7.09 24.54
C SER A 520 -12.51 -7.25 26.04
N ARG A 521 -12.69 -6.16 26.78
CA ARG A 521 -12.94 -6.15 28.22
C ARG A 521 -14.45 -6.07 28.50
N SER A 522 -14.86 -6.46 29.70
CA SER A 522 -16.27 -6.43 30.07
C SER A 522 -16.81 -4.99 30.04
N PRO A 523 -18.10 -4.77 29.71
CA PRO A 523 -18.65 -3.42 29.54
C PRO A 523 -18.48 -2.46 30.72
N ASN A 524 -18.39 -3.01 31.93
CA ASN A 524 -18.22 -2.25 33.16
C ASN A 524 -16.81 -2.35 33.76
N ALA A 525 -15.85 -2.90 33.01
CA ALA A 525 -14.47 -2.99 33.49
C ALA A 525 -13.86 -1.60 33.60
N THR A 526 -13.23 -1.34 34.74
CA THR A 526 -12.29 -0.25 34.92
C THR A 526 -10.94 -0.67 34.35
N LEU A 527 -10.36 0.15 33.48
CA LEU A 527 -9.14 -0.17 32.75
C LEU A 527 -8.02 0.78 33.16
N LEU A 528 -6.85 0.25 33.46
CA LEU A 528 -5.68 1.09 33.70
C LEU A 528 -5.15 1.63 32.37
N PHE A 529 -4.80 2.91 32.35
CA PHE A 529 -4.27 3.56 31.15
C PHE A 529 -3.04 2.80 30.60
N ASP A 530 -2.09 2.47 31.47
CA ASP A 530 -0.85 1.78 31.07
C ASP A 530 -1.11 0.36 30.56
N GLU A 531 -2.10 -0.35 31.09
CA GLU A 531 -2.50 -1.67 30.59
C GLU A 531 -3.01 -1.59 29.15
N ILE A 532 -3.85 -0.58 28.84
CA ILE A 532 -4.34 -0.37 27.48
C ILE A 532 -3.17 -0.11 26.52
N VAL A 533 -2.18 0.68 26.95
CA VAL A 533 -1.00 0.98 26.13
C VAL A 533 -0.19 -0.29 25.86
N GLU A 534 0.17 -1.06 26.89
CA GLU A 534 0.96 -2.29 26.72
C GLU A 534 0.24 -3.34 25.87
N ASP A 535 -1.05 -3.57 26.11
CA ASP A 535 -1.86 -4.50 25.33
C ASP A 535 -1.98 -4.06 23.85
N THR A 536 -2.14 -2.76 23.62
CA THR A 536 -2.19 -2.18 22.27
C THR A 536 -0.86 -2.38 21.55
N LEU A 537 0.27 -2.14 22.23
CA LEU A 537 1.60 -2.36 21.67
C LEU A 537 1.83 -3.84 21.33
N SER A 538 1.38 -4.75 22.21
CA SER A 538 1.43 -6.19 22.00
C SER A 538 0.61 -6.62 20.77
N LEU A 539 -0.64 -6.15 20.63
CA LEU A 539 -1.47 -6.46 19.47
C LEU A 539 -0.88 -5.89 18.16
N CYS A 540 -0.35 -4.67 18.19
CA CYS A 540 0.35 -4.08 17.05
C CYS A 540 1.55 -4.93 16.60
N ASP A 541 2.30 -5.50 17.55
CA ASP A 541 3.45 -6.37 17.29
C ASP A 541 3.03 -7.69 16.63
N TRP A 542 1.89 -8.28 17.03
CA TRP A 542 1.33 -9.46 16.36
C TRP A 542 0.80 -9.17 14.95
N LEU A 543 0.33 -7.95 14.72
CA LEU A 543 -0.23 -7.50 13.43
C LEU A 543 0.78 -6.77 12.53
N GLN A 544 2.08 -6.82 12.85
CA GLN A 544 3.14 -6.06 12.16
C GLN A 544 3.32 -6.37 10.66
N PHE A 545 2.81 -7.50 10.18
CA PHE A 545 2.81 -7.87 8.76
C PHE A 545 1.47 -7.58 8.07
N GLU A 546 0.43 -7.25 8.83
CA GLU A 546 -0.88 -6.84 8.32
C GLU A 546 -0.91 -5.34 8.03
N PHE A 547 -0.31 -4.53 8.92
CA PHE A 547 -0.41 -3.08 8.89
C PHE A 547 0.93 -2.36 9.08
N LEU A 548 0.99 -1.16 8.52
CA LEU A 548 2.00 -0.15 8.83
C LEU A 548 1.37 0.86 9.79
N PHE A 549 1.59 0.69 11.09
CA PHE A 549 0.93 1.50 12.12
C PHE A 549 1.49 2.92 12.23
N CYS A 550 2.80 3.09 12.03
CA CYS A 550 3.47 4.37 12.18
C CYS A 550 4.66 4.50 11.21
N ARG A 551 5.18 5.73 11.05
CA ARG A 551 6.41 5.95 10.28
C ARG A 551 7.61 5.38 11.05
N PRO A 552 8.72 5.09 10.36
CA PRO A 552 9.96 4.68 11.02
C PRO A 552 10.53 5.73 11.99
N CYS A 553 10.24 7.02 11.78
CA CYS A 553 10.68 8.11 12.66
C CYS A 553 9.68 8.44 13.79
N ASP A 554 8.57 7.70 13.91
CA ASP A 554 7.59 7.89 14.99
C ASP A 554 7.76 6.84 16.11
N SER A 555 7.43 7.23 17.34
CA SER A 555 7.24 6.31 18.45
C SER A 555 5.79 5.81 18.48
N LEU A 556 5.59 4.49 18.29
CA LEU A 556 4.26 3.89 18.36
C LEU A 556 3.60 4.11 19.73
N ARG A 557 4.38 4.07 20.81
CA ARG A 557 3.88 4.34 22.18
C ARG A 557 3.34 5.76 22.27
N GLU A 558 4.10 6.76 21.83
CA GLU A 558 3.66 8.16 21.85
C GLU A 558 2.40 8.35 21.00
N LEU A 559 2.30 7.70 19.84
CA LEU A 559 1.08 7.74 19.03
C LEU A 559 -0.13 7.14 19.75
N VAL A 560 0.04 6.01 20.47
CA VAL A 560 -1.03 5.42 21.28
C VAL A 560 -1.45 6.36 22.40
N HIS A 561 -0.48 6.96 23.12
CA HIS A 561 -0.74 7.97 24.13
C HIS A 561 -1.48 9.18 23.54
N ASN A 562 -1.05 9.71 22.40
CA ASN A 562 -1.66 10.86 21.74
C ASN A 562 -3.11 10.59 21.34
N VAL A 563 -3.40 9.38 20.84
CA VAL A 563 -4.77 8.96 20.50
C VAL A 563 -5.63 8.89 21.76
N LEU A 564 -5.17 8.22 22.82
CA LEU A 564 -5.90 8.11 24.08
C LEU A 564 -6.12 9.48 24.73
N SER A 565 -5.14 10.37 24.67
CA SER A 565 -5.23 11.72 25.23
C SER A 565 -6.01 12.71 24.37
N SER A 566 -6.39 12.33 23.15
CA SER A 566 -7.14 13.20 22.26
C SER A 566 -8.54 13.51 22.81
N LYS A 567 -9.09 14.67 22.43
CA LYS A 567 -10.44 15.11 22.83
C LYS A 567 -11.53 14.13 22.39
N GLU A 568 -11.32 13.38 21.32
CA GLU A 568 -12.29 12.38 20.87
C GLU A 568 -12.35 11.16 21.82
N TRP A 569 -11.26 10.85 22.52
CA TRP A 569 -11.17 9.68 23.37
C TRP A 569 -11.41 10.01 24.84
N SER A 570 -10.74 11.03 25.38
CA SER A 570 -10.72 11.27 26.83
C SER A 570 -11.34 12.60 27.27
N HIS A 571 -12.03 13.33 26.38
CA HIS A 571 -12.72 14.55 26.80
C HIS A 571 -13.82 14.22 27.83
N PRO A 572 -13.89 14.91 29.00
CA PRO A 572 -14.79 14.53 30.10
C PRO A 572 -16.25 14.34 29.70
N ILE A 573 -16.78 15.29 28.90
CA ILE A 573 -18.18 15.31 28.46
C ILE A 573 -18.44 14.55 27.16
N ARG A 574 -17.47 14.49 26.22
CA ARG A 574 -17.70 14.09 24.82
C ARG A 574 -16.83 12.96 24.28
N GLY A 575 -15.76 12.57 24.97
CA GLY A 575 -14.85 11.49 24.52
C GLY A 575 -15.44 10.08 24.65
N TYR A 576 -14.90 9.03 24.03
CA TYR A 576 -15.43 7.67 24.23
C TYR A 576 -15.25 7.12 25.66
N LEU A 577 -14.29 7.67 26.39
CA LEU A 577 -13.87 7.23 27.72
C LEU A 577 -14.13 8.33 28.75
N THR A 578 -14.40 7.90 29.98
CA THR A 578 -14.47 8.74 31.18
C THR A 578 -13.39 8.30 32.16
N SER A 579 -12.67 9.26 32.72
CA SER A 579 -11.73 9.03 33.82
C SER A 579 -12.46 9.25 35.15
N GLU A 580 -12.23 8.36 36.11
CA GLU A 580 -12.65 8.59 37.50
C GLU A 580 -11.64 9.57 38.12
N ILE A 581 -12.04 10.83 38.25
CA ILE A 581 -11.25 11.83 38.97
C ILE A 581 -11.22 11.42 40.44
N ILE A 582 -10.04 11.23 41.02
CA ILE A 582 -9.87 11.35 42.47
C ILE A 582 -10.09 12.83 42.77
N GLU A 583 -11.19 13.17 43.44
CA GLU A 583 -11.44 14.51 43.95
C GLU A 583 -10.29 14.89 44.90
N GLU A 584 -9.27 15.59 44.39
CA GLU A 584 -8.48 16.49 45.22
C GLU A 584 -9.00 17.91 44.95
N ASP A 585 -9.52 18.50 46.02
CA ASP A 585 -10.08 19.85 46.09
C ASP A 585 -9.19 20.88 45.38
N GLY A 586 -9.60 21.32 44.19
CA GLY A 586 -8.88 22.38 43.49
C GLY A 586 -9.48 22.72 42.14
N PHE A 587 -9.88 23.99 41.98
CA PHE A 587 -10.19 24.61 40.70
C PHE A 587 -9.02 24.39 39.72
N LEU A 588 -9.15 23.45 38.77
CA LEU A 588 -8.16 23.24 37.72
C LEU A 588 -8.58 23.96 36.43
N ASP A 589 -7.69 24.84 35.98
CA ASP A 589 -7.79 25.60 34.75
C ASP A 589 -7.82 24.66 33.52
N ALA A 590 -8.53 25.04 32.46
CA ALA A 590 -8.93 24.17 31.35
C ALA A 590 -7.79 23.73 30.38
N GLY A 591 -6.53 23.79 30.82
CA GLY A 591 -5.34 23.62 29.99
C GLY A 591 -4.67 22.25 30.03
N ASP A 592 -4.51 21.63 31.20
CA ASP A 592 -3.67 20.43 31.37
C ASP A 592 -4.39 19.35 32.20
N PHE A 593 -5.21 18.54 31.53
CA PHE A 593 -5.81 17.34 32.13
C PHE A 593 -4.76 16.21 32.08
N GLN A 594 -4.12 15.88 33.21
CA GLN A 594 -3.34 14.65 33.32
C GLN A 594 -4.31 13.47 33.47
N ILE A 595 -4.30 12.55 32.50
CA ILE A 595 -5.09 11.31 32.56
C ILE A 595 -4.43 10.40 33.60
N GLY A 596 -4.90 10.47 34.84
CA GLY A 596 -4.42 9.64 35.95
C GLY A 596 -5.32 8.42 36.20
N GLY A 597 -4.75 7.24 36.05
CA GLY A 597 -5.22 6.02 36.71
C GLY A 597 -6.17 5.14 35.89
N THR A 598 -7.46 5.43 35.95
CA THR A 598 -8.51 4.49 35.55
C THR A 598 -9.47 5.09 34.52
N LEU A 599 -9.77 4.29 33.48
CA LEU A 599 -10.65 4.64 32.38
C LEU A 599 -11.82 3.66 32.29
N ARG A 600 -13.00 4.19 31.97
CA ARG A 600 -14.20 3.40 31.68
C ARG A 600 -14.86 3.90 30.39
N VAL A 601 -15.49 2.99 29.64
CA VAL A 601 -16.31 3.36 28.49
C VAL A 601 -17.55 4.12 28.96
N ARG A 602 -17.79 5.31 28.42
CA ARG A 602 -18.83 6.23 28.94
C ARG A 602 -20.23 5.64 28.90
N ASP A 603 -20.66 5.20 27.71
CA ASP A 603 -22.04 4.80 27.45
C ASP A 603 -22.12 3.79 26.29
N SER A 604 -23.33 3.28 26.04
CA SER A 604 -23.59 2.32 24.95
C SER A 604 -23.17 2.86 23.57
N LYS A 605 -23.38 4.15 23.31
CA LYS A 605 -23.04 4.78 22.02
C LYS A 605 -21.53 4.82 21.79
N SER A 606 -20.78 5.12 22.85
CA SER A 606 -19.31 5.11 22.85
C SER A 606 -18.80 3.69 22.64
N ARG A 607 -19.43 2.69 23.27
CA ARG A 607 -19.12 1.28 23.03
C ARG A 607 -19.40 0.87 21.59
N GLU A 608 -20.51 1.30 20.98
CA GLU A 608 -20.82 1.03 19.57
C GLU A 608 -19.79 1.65 18.61
N ALA A 609 -19.34 2.88 18.88
CA ALA A 609 -18.29 3.53 18.09
C ALA A 609 -16.94 2.79 18.22
N LEU A 610 -16.54 2.41 19.44
CA LEU A 610 -15.36 1.59 19.67
C LEU A 610 -15.49 0.22 19.00
N GLN A 611 -16.67 -0.40 19.04
CA GLN A 611 -16.94 -1.68 18.39
C GLN A 611 -16.77 -1.58 16.87
N PHE A 612 -17.20 -0.47 16.24
CA PHE A 612 -16.95 -0.22 14.83
C PHE A 612 -15.46 -0.22 14.51
N PHE A 613 -14.65 0.54 15.26
CA PHE A 613 -13.20 0.59 15.06
C PHE A 613 -12.54 -0.77 15.32
N ALA A 614 -12.92 -1.47 16.40
CA ALA A 614 -12.45 -2.82 16.70
C ALA A 614 -12.73 -3.81 15.55
N ASN A 615 -13.90 -3.71 14.92
CA ASN A 615 -14.29 -4.55 13.79
C ASN A 615 -13.46 -4.30 12.51
N LEU A 616 -12.68 -3.21 12.44
CA LEU A 616 -11.74 -3.00 11.34
C LEU A 616 -10.57 -3.98 11.40
N VAL A 617 -10.05 -4.27 12.60
CA VAL A 617 -8.90 -5.16 12.83
C VAL A 617 -9.29 -6.59 13.23
N ARG A 618 -10.49 -6.79 13.79
CA ARG A 618 -11.01 -8.09 14.24
C ARG A 618 -10.83 -9.24 13.22
N PRO A 619 -11.08 -9.08 11.90
CA PRO A 619 -10.86 -10.16 10.95
C PRO A 619 -9.43 -10.69 10.92
N PHE A 620 -8.43 -9.81 11.09
CA PHE A 620 -7.02 -10.18 11.04
C PHE A 620 -6.58 -10.92 12.31
N ILE A 621 -7.15 -10.53 13.46
CA ILE A 621 -6.95 -11.23 14.74
C ILE A 621 -7.58 -12.63 14.65
N GLN A 622 -8.78 -12.76 14.07
CA GLN A 622 -9.40 -14.06 13.80
C GLN A 622 -8.56 -14.91 12.83
N SER A 623 -7.98 -14.31 11.77
CA SER A 623 -7.06 -15.02 10.88
C SER A 623 -5.82 -15.53 11.62
N LEU A 624 -5.24 -14.72 12.51
CA LEU A 624 -4.08 -15.13 13.32
C LEU A 624 -4.45 -16.26 14.29
N PHE A 625 -5.63 -16.20 14.91
CA PHE A 625 -6.15 -17.29 15.74
C PHE A 625 -6.32 -18.58 14.93
N LEU A 626 -6.98 -18.50 13.76
CA LEU A 626 -7.18 -19.64 12.86
C LEU A 626 -5.87 -20.33 12.49
N VAL A 627 -4.85 -19.56 12.10
CA VAL A 627 -3.53 -20.11 11.77
C VAL A 627 -2.88 -20.75 12.99
N SER A 628 -2.89 -20.07 14.14
CA SER A 628 -2.24 -20.55 15.36
C SER A 628 -2.87 -21.85 15.85
N SER A 629 -4.21 -21.89 15.90
CA SER A 629 -4.99 -23.07 16.29
C SER A 629 -4.81 -24.22 15.30
N PHE A 630 -4.78 -23.95 13.99
CA PHE A 630 -4.57 -24.99 12.98
C PHE A 630 -3.19 -25.63 13.10
N VAL A 631 -2.13 -24.83 13.23
CA VAL A 631 -0.75 -25.34 13.32
C VAL A 631 -0.48 -26.07 14.65
N SER A 632 -1.23 -25.73 15.71
CA SER A 632 -1.21 -26.46 16.98
C SER A 632 -2.02 -27.78 16.93
N SER A 633 -3.02 -27.87 16.05
CA SER A 633 -3.90 -29.03 15.95
C SER A 633 -3.24 -30.26 15.33
N GLU A 634 -3.79 -31.45 15.61
CA GLU A 634 -3.33 -32.72 15.03
C GLU A 634 -3.58 -32.84 13.52
N ARG A 635 -4.34 -31.89 12.94
CA ARG A 635 -4.70 -31.88 11.52
C ARG A 635 -3.62 -31.29 10.63
N CYS A 636 -2.72 -30.49 11.22
CA CYS A 636 -1.54 -30.04 10.51
C CYS A 636 -0.60 -31.22 10.34
N SER A 637 -0.18 -31.49 9.10
CA SER A 637 0.71 -32.60 8.78
C SER A 637 1.97 -32.56 9.65
N THR A 638 2.40 -33.74 10.13
CA THR A 638 3.69 -33.91 10.80
C THR A 638 4.85 -33.89 9.80
N GLU A 639 4.56 -34.09 8.50
CA GLU A 639 5.56 -34.04 7.45
C GLU A 639 5.85 -32.59 6.99
N PRO A 640 7.10 -32.31 6.54
CA PRO A 640 7.45 -31.05 5.92
C PRO A 640 6.53 -30.73 4.72
N THR A 641 5.61 -29.79 4.89
CA THR A 641 4.69 -29.33 3.85
C THR A 641 4.99 -27.89 3.45
N SER A 642 4.78 -27.55 2.17
CA SER A 642 4.94 -26.17 1.72
C SER A 642 3.88 -25.26 2.36
N ASP A 643 4.23 -24.01 2.68
CA ASP A 643 3.29 -23.01 3.22
C ASP A 643 2.00 -22.91 2.41
N ASN A 644 2.10 -22.99 1.08
CA ASN A 644 0.94 -22.92 0.18
C ASN A 644 -0.03 -24.10 0.39
N ASN A 645 0.47 -25.29 0.70
CA ASN A 645 -0.39 -26.45 0.96
C ASN A 645 -1.13 -26.29 2.28
N ILE A 646 -0.44 -25.83 3.33
CA ILE A 646 -1.07 -25.52 4.63
C ILE A 646 -2.17 -24.49 4.45
N ILE A 647 -1.88 -23.39 3.76
CA ILE A 647 -2.84 -22.30 3.56
C ILE A 647 -4.07 -22.80 2.80
N ARG A 648 -3.87 -23.65 1.79
CA ARG A 648 -4.97 -24.25 1.03
C ARG A 648 -5.83 -25.16 1.91
N GLN A 649 -5.21 -26.03 2.69
CA GLN A 649 -5.92 -26.92 3.63
C GLN A 649 -6.69 -26.10 4.67
N LEU A 650 -6.05 -25.09 5.27
CA LEU A 650 -6.65 -24.19 6.24
C LEU A 650 -7.87 -23.45 5.66
N CYS A 651 -7.79 -22.93 4.43
CA CYS A 651 -8.93 -22.29 3.76
C CYS A 651 -10.10 -23.28 3.59
N GLN A 652 -9.82 -24.50 3.12
CA GLN A 652 -10.85 -25.51 2.88
C GLN A 652 -11.51 -25.98 4.18
N GLU A 653 -10.73 -26.24 5.22
CA GLU A 653 -11.25 -26.70 6.52
C GLU A 653 -12.03 -25.61 7.26
N SER A 654 -11.56 -24.36 7.19
CA SER A 654 -12.25 -23.21 7.80
C SER A 654 -13.61 -22.99 7.14
N LEU A 655 -13.69 -23.03 5.80
CA LEU A 655 -14.95 -22.88 5.07
C LEU A 655 -15.91 -24.05 5.27
N ALA A 656 -15.38 -25.25 5.48
CA ALA A 656 -16.20 -26.43 5.79
C ALA A 656 -16.68 -26.46 7.25
N GLY A 657 -16.36 -25.45 8.07
CA GLY A 657 -16.73 -25.40 9.49
C GLY A 657 -16.10 -26.53 10.31
N LYS A 658 -15.00 -27.12 9.84
CA LYS A 658 -14.38 -28.27 10.50
C LYS A 658 -13.52 -27.83 11.69
N ILE A 659 -13.06 -26.59 11.74
CA ILE A 659 -12.21 -26.07 12.81
C ILE A 659 -13.13 -25.60 13.94
N SER A 660 -12.93 -26.15 15.15
CA SER A 660 -13.66 -25.69 16.34
C SER A 660 -13.18 -24.29 16.72
N LEU A 661 -14.09 -23.33 16.79
CA LEU A 661 -13.80 -21.94 17.12
C LEU A 661 -14.68 -21.50 18.30
N PRO A 662 -14.14 -20.71 19.25
CA PRO A 662 -14.92 -20.17 20.36
C PRO A 662 -15.86 -19.03 19.94
N PHE A 663 -15.76 -18.58 18.68
CA PHE A 663 -16.54 -17.49 18.09
C PHE A 663 -17.04 -17.85 16.68
N SER A 664 -18.05 -17.12 16.20
CA SER A 664 -18.46 -17.20 14.80
C SER A 664 -17.41 -16.52 13.90
N PRO A 665 -16.77 -17.24 12.96
CA PRO A 665 -15.75 -16.66 12.10
C PRO A 665 -16.37 -15.67 11.13
N LEU A 666 -15.73 -14.52 10.97
CA LEU A 666 -16.07 -13.57 9.92
C LEU A 666 -15.58 -14.14 8.60
N LEU A 667 -16.42 -14.20 7.57
CA LEU A 667 -16.07 -14.85 6.30
C LEU A 667 -14.81 -14.25 5.65
N GLU A 668 -14.59 -12.95 5.81
CA GLU A 668 -13.40 -12.27 5.30
C GLU A 668 -12.10 -12.58 6.08
N SER A 669 -12.19 -13.14 7.29
CA SER A 669 -11.02 -13.62 8.05
C SER A 669 -10.41 -14.89 7.42
N ILE A 670 -11.17 -15.59 6.59
CA ILE A 670 -10.73 -16.80 5.90
C ILE A 670 -10.16 -16.38 4.54
N ASN A 671 -8.88 -16.01 4.53
CA ASN A 671 -8.19 -15.60 3.31
C ASN A 671 -6.68 -15.94 3.37
N SER A 672 -6.11 -16.28 2.22
CA SER A 672 -4.73 -16.73 2.10
C SER A 672 -3.69 -15.65 2.40
N ASP A 673 -4.01 -14.37 2.21
CA ASP A 673 -3.09 -13.25 2.47
C ASP A 673 -2.82 -13.12 3.97
N SER A 674 -3.89 -13.04 4.77
CA SER A 674 -3.80 -12.97 6.22
C SER A 674 -3.23 -14.26 6.82
N PHE A 675 -3.53 -15.42 6.23
CA PHE A 675 -2.90 -16.67 6.67
C PHE A 675 -1.39 -16.70 6.40
N LYS A 676 -0.93 -16.17 5.27
CA LYS A 676 0.52 -16.01 4.99
C LYS A 676 1.18 -15.10 6.00
N ASN A 677 0.55 -13.99 6.34
CA ASN A 677 1.09 -13.04 7.33
C ASN A 677 1.09 -13.66 8.74
N GLY A 678 0.06 -14.43 9.10
CA GLY A 678 0.00 -15.22 10.33
C GLY A 678 1.16 -16.21 10.43
N LEU A 679 1.37 -17.04 9.41
CA LEU A 679 2.53 -17.95 9.38
C LEU A 679 3.85 -17.19 9.43
N ARG A 680 3.94 -16.03 8.76
CA ARG A 680 5.13 -15.18 8.76
C ARG A 680 5.43 -14.64 10.16
N VAL A 681 4.45 -14.15 10.91
CA VAL A 681 4.66 -13.66 12.28
C VAL A 681 5.05 -14.79 13.23
N LEU A 682 4.40 -15.96 13.13
CA LEU A 682 4.76 -17.11 13.97
C LEU A 682 6.20 -17.59 13.71
N LYS A 683 6.65 -17.60 12.45
CA LYS A 683 8.04 -17.90 12.08
C LYS A 683 9.02 -16.82 12.53
N ASP A 684 8.62 -15.56 12.47
CA ASP A 684 9.44 -14.42 12.91
C ASP A 684 9.66 -14.44 14.44
N LYS A 685 8.61 -14.79 15.20
CA LYS A 685 8.63 -14.94 16.66
C LYS A 685 9.26 -16.25 17.14
N GLY A 686 9.76 -17.08 16.22
CA GLY A 686 10.38 -18.38 16.54
C GLY A 686 9.42 -19.42 17.12
N LEU A 687 8.09 -19.22 16.95
CA LEU A 687 7.09 -20.18 17.41
C LEU A 687 7.03 -21.42 16.52
N LEU A 688 7.40 -21.28 15.25
CA LEU A 688 7.58 -22.38 14.29
C LEU A 688 9.09 -22.57 14.03
N GLN A 689 9.59 -23.78 14.27
CA GLN A 689 10.99 -24.10 13.97
C GLN A 689 11.25 -23.97 12.47
N ARG A 690 12.35 -23.31 12.18
CA ARG A 690 12.90 -23.12 10.85
C ARG A 690 13.95 -24.22 10.66
N SER A 691 13.59 -25.34 10.07
CA SER A 691 14.58 -26.38 9.74
C SER A 691 14.32 -26.93 8.34
N LEU A 692 15.04 -26.38 7.35
CA LEU A 692 14.99 -26.67 5.90
C LEU A 692 13.78 -26.07 5.15
N PRO A 693 13.97 -25.68 3.86
CA PRO A 693 12.88 -25.20 3.03
C PRO A 693 11.90 -26.36 2.83
N ASN A 694 10.70 -26.20 3.42
CA ASN A 694 9.56 -27.12 3.48
C ASN A 694 9.22 -27.69 4.86
N SER A 695 9.93 -27.43 5.96
CA SER A 695 9.42 -27.87 7.28
C SER A 695 8.50 -26.83 7.94
N THR A 696 7.27 -27.25 8.19
CA THR A 696 6.34 -26.64 9.14
C THR A 696 5.71 -27.80 9.87
N ALA A 697 6.49 -28.39 10.78
CA ALA A 697 6.04 -29.48 11.63
C ALA A 697 5.31 -28.94 12.87
N ARG A 698 4.49 -29.81 13.47
CA ARG A 698 3.75 -29.62 14.73
C ARG A 698 4.66 -29.00 15.80
N SER A 699 4.40 -27.77 16.23
CA SER A 699 5.09 -27.17 17.37
C SER A 699 4.21 -27.27 18.62
N SER A 700 4.49 -28.22 19.51
CA SER A 700 3.97 -28.22 20.87
C SER A 700 4.75 -27.18 21.69
N ASN A 701 4.57 -25.90 21.37
CA ASN A 701 5.24 -24.79 22.02
C ASN A 701 4.29 -24.18 23.06
N SER A 702 4.66 -24.19 24.34
CA SER A 702 3.84 -23.60 25.41
C SER A 702 3.49 -22.13 25.15
N ARG A 703 4.39 -21.39 24.48
CA ARG A 703 4.15 -20.00 24.04
C ARG A 703 3.08 -19.87 22.95
N LEU A 704 2.92 -20.89 22.10
CA LEU A 704 1.86 -20.91 21.09
C LEU A 704 0.49 -21.14 21.75
N THR A 705 0.43 -22.02 22.75
CA THR A 705 -0.80 -22.23 23.55
C THR A 705 -1.18 -20.96 24.31
N GLU A 706 -0.21 -20.27 24.90
CA GLU A 706 -0.41 -18.98 25.55
C GLU A 706 -0.95 -17.91 24.58
N LEU A 707 -0.37 -17.82 23.37
CA LEU A 707 -0.89 -16.95 22.32
C LEU A 707 -2.34 -17.26 21.98
N ILE A 708 -2.70 -18.53 21.78
CA ILE A 708 -4.07 -18.95 21.45
C ILE A 708 -5.02 -18.51 22.57
N SER A 709 -4.68 -18.76 23.83
CA SER A 709 -5.49 -18.33 24.98
C SER A 709 -5.62 -16.80 25.07
N ASN A 710 -4.56 -16.05 24.77
CA ASN A 710 -4.61 -14.59 24.74
C ASN A 710 -5.52 -14.07 23.62
N LEU A 711 -5.42 -14.65 22.43
CA LEU A 711 -6.26 -14.29 21.28
C LEU A 711 -7.73 -14.67 21.51
N GLU A 712 -7.98 -15.80 22.16
CA GLU A 712 -9.33 -16.22 22.58
C GLU A 712 -9.95 -15.18 23.51
N ARG A 713 -9.25 -14.77 24.58
CA ARG A 713 -9.70 -13.71 25.48
C ARG A 713 -10.00 -12.39 24.76
N VAL A 714 -9.20 -12.04 23.76
CA VAL A 714 -9.43 -10.82 22.95
C VAL A 714 -10.67 -10.96 22.06
N LEU A 715 -11.00 -12.16 21.58
CA LEU A 715 -12.08 -12.42 20.64
C LEU A 715 -13.42 -12.80 21.30
N GLU A 716 -13.41 -13.32 22.53
CA GLU A 716 -14.55 -13.90 23.27
C GLU A 716 -15.61 -12.91 23.78
N VAL A 717 -15.59 -11.65 23.35
CA VAL A 717 -16.67 -10.72 23.70
C VAL A 717 -17.93 -11.08 22.92
N LYS A 718 -18.78 -11.87 23.59
CA LYS A 718 -20.20 -12.07 23.33
C LYS A 718 -21.00 -10.82 23.64
#